data_AF-A0A961C295-F1
#
_entry.id   AF-A0A961C295-F1
#
_cell.length_a   1.000
_cell.length_b   1.000
_cell.length_c   1.000
_cell.angle_alpha   90.00
_cell.angle_beta   90.00
_cell.angle_gamma   90.00
#
_symmetry.space_group_name_H-M   'P 1'
#
loop_
_entity.id
_entity.type
_entity.pdbx_description
1 polymer ?
#
loop_
_entity_poly.entity_id
_entity_poly.type
_entity_poly.pdbx_seq_one_letter_code
_entity_poly.pdbx_strand_id
1 'polypeptide(L)'
;ARLPVPAHYFILKSSHAFNVLDARGAISTTERAKAFASMRRLMRDTATLWIERREELGLPLMREQRTKLAAVPSPSRAEVPTTPQTLAIEIGLEELPPHVVPETITAVRAALTERLAATRLAHGEIWVGGTPRRIVATIAAVAAEEPDATRQVKGPKWAAAYDASGAPTKALQGFVRGQQASLDQVVKAEIGGHEHAVVEVRQAGRSALEVLAEVITGVVTGLRAEKNMRWNDPELSFSRAIRWLVALWGPVVVPVKVSSVTAGQATYVMRGAQQPWVDVAAASELVDTLHDAGIEVSMGARRDSVVNQARRLAASVGGRVDVDGDAAVIDEITNLVEQPHGILGSFDERYLELPDRILTTVMRKHQRYLPVRSSEDGAGRLLPHFVTMANGDCDDEIVRRGNESVLRARYEDALFFWNADLKAASAEAFVPGLEKLTFENRLGSVGQRARRIKDVAASLAAVLDERGAGLSAADAATLARAGELAKFDLATQMVVEMSSLAGFVAKEYAVRQGETPAVAAALAEMEQPHTAADAVPASVPGAVLALGDRFDLLMAMYALGAKPTGSSDPYGLRRAALGVIRILREGVGDGALASLTVRDGLAAAAVRLREQDVAVPEDSIEAAEEFVAGRFAQLLRDEGVGAGFVQAVLPGAGSPGRAATTLAALQGLAADDGFRDLVAALQRIERIVPAGTAATYDAGLLTEPAEEGLRLALEALPAAASAEVGSYAEAGRALVGPVAKFFDDILVMAPEPQVRAARLGLLAATRATAPDGVDWRALDIALGESRA
;
A
#
# COMPACT_ATOMS: atom_id res chain seq x y z
N ALA A 1 -22.91 39.88 4.43
CA ALA A 1 -23.58 39.53 5.69
C ALA A 1 -22.80 38.40 6.37
N ARG A 2 -22.35 38.58 7.62
CA ARG A 2 -21.53 37.59 8.38
C ARG A 2 -22.43 36.56 9.08
N LEU A 3 -23.14 35.78 8.27
CA LEU A 3 -24.23 34.91 8.70
C LEU A 3 -23.85 33.42 8.53
N PRO A 4 -23.19 32.80 9.51
CA PRO A 4 -22.68 31.43 9.39
C PRO A 4 -23.79 30.38 9.26
N VAL A 5 -24.93 30.55 9.93
CA VAL A 5 -26.05 29.57 9.87
C VAL A 5 -26.70 29.52 8.48
N PRO A 6 -27.10 30.65 7.86
CA PRO A 6 -27.52 30.64 6.46
C PRO A 6 -26.46 30.06 5.50
N ALA A 7 -25.19 30.41 5.67
CA ALA A 7 -24.11 29.87 4.83
C ALA A 7 -24.03 28.33 4.93
N HIS A 8 -24.09 27.79 6.15
CA HIS A 8 -24.13 26.34 6.39
C HIS A 8 -25.32 25.68 5.67
N TYR A 9 -26.50 26.28 5.76
CA TYR A 9 -27.71 25.77 5.10
C TYR A 9 -27.58 25.76 3.57
N PHE A 10 -26.98 26.78 2.96
CA PHE A 10 -26.71 26.79 1.52
C PHE A 10 -25.67 25.73 1.11
N ILE A 11 -24.69 25.42 1.95
CA ILE A 11 -23.75 24.32 1.70
C ILE A 11 -24.47 22.98 1.72
N LEU A 12 -25.40 22.76 2.68
CA LEU A 12 -26.23 21.54 2.70
C LEU A 12 -27.10 21.42 1.43
N LYS A 13 -27.70 22.52 0.97
CA LYS A 13 -28.42 22.55 -0.30
C LYS A 13 -27.51 22.23 -1.50
N SER A 14 -26.29 22.77 -1.52
CA SER A 14 -25.30 22.45 -2.54
C SER A 14 -24.95 20.96 -2.54
N SER A 15 -24.82 20.34 -1.36
CA SER A 15 -24.58 18.91 -1.23
C SER A 15 -25.76 18.09 -1.77
N HIS A 16 -26.98 18.52 -1.51
CA HIS A 16 -28.17 17.83 -2.02
C HIS A 16 -28.28 17.94 -3.55
N ALA A 17 -28.07 19.14 -4.10
CA ALA A 17 -28.05 19.35 -5.54
C ALA A 17 -26.94 18.54 -6.22
N PHE A 18 -25.75 18.49 -5.60
CA PHE A 18 -24.66 17.62 -6.05
C PHE A 18 -25.11 16.15 -6.09
N ASN A 19 -25.73 15.61 -5.03
CA ASN A 19 -26.20 14.22 -5.03
C ASN A 19 -27.20 13.93 -6.17
N VAL A 20 -28.09 14.88 -6.47
CA VAL A 20 -29.05 14.74 -7.58
C VAL A 20 -28.35 14.74 -8.95
N LEU A 21 -27.34 15.60 -9.13
CA LEU A 21 -26.56 15.64 -10.36
C LEU A 21 -25.68 14.39 -10.53
N ASP A 22 -25.07 13.92 -9.44
CA ASP A 22 -24.23 12.71 -9.40
C ASP A 22 -25.04 11.46 -9.74
N ALA A 23 -26.21 11.30 -9.11
CA ALA A 23 -27.12 10.19 -9.38
C ALA A 23 -27.64 10.17 -10.82
N ARG A 24 -27.59 11.31 -11.53
CA ARG A 24 -27.99 11.43 -12.93
C ARG A 24 -26.82 11.30 -13.91
N GLY A 25 -25.60 11.04 -13.43
CA GLY A 25 -24.39 11.02 -14.24
C GLY A 25 -24.05 12.37 -14.88
N ALA A 26 -24.66 13.46 -14.41
CA ALA A 26 -24.54 14.79 -15.00
C ALA A 26 -23.27 15.53 -14.58
N ILE A 27 -22.41 14.90 -13.77
CA ILE A 27 -21.15 15.45 -13.30
C ILE A 27 -20.01 14.43 -13.48
N SER A 28 -18.86 14.91 -13.93
CA SER A 28 -17.65 14.08 -14.11
C SER A 28 -16.95 13.73 -12.81
N THR A 29 -16.00 12.79 -12.88
CA THR A 29 -15.12 12.47 -11.74
C THR A 29 -14.35 13.70 -11.25
N THR A 30 -13.88 14.56 -12.16
CA THR A 30 -13.19 15.82 -11.82
C THR A 30 -14.13 16.84 -11.20
N GLU A 31 -15.36 16.97 -11.73
CA GLU A 31 -16.37 17.86 -11.17
C GLU A 31 -16.81 17.41 -9.79
N ARG A 32 -16.96 16.10 -9.59
CA ARG A 32 -17.19 15.51 -8.27
C ARG A 32 -16.08 15.90 -7.31
N ALA A 33 -14.82 15.72 -7.70
CA ALA A 33 -13.67 16.12 -6.89
C ALA A 33 -13.68 17.64 -6.58
N LYS A 34 -13.98 18.48 -7.56
CA LYS A 34 -14.05 19.95 -7.43
C LYS A 34 -15.24 20.44 -6.60
N ALA A 35 -16.41 19.82 -6.75
CA ALA A 35 -17.60 20.09 -5.97
C ALA A 35 -17.34 19.76 -4.50
N PHE A 36 -16.77 18.58 -4.22
CA PHE A 36 -16.35 18.22 -2.87
C PHE A 36 -15.28 19.17 -2.32
N ALA A 37 -14.27 19.56 -3.12
CA ALA A 37 -13.26 20.52 -2.68
C ALA A 37 -13.88 21.89 -2.33
N SER A 38 -14.83 22.35 -3.15
CA SER A 38 -15.55 23.61 -2.95
C SER A 38 -16.42 23.57 -1.71
N MET A 39 -17.25 22.54 -1.55
CA MET A 39 -18.08 22.34 -0.36
C MET A 39 -17.23 22.22 0.91
N ARG A 40 -16.10 21.49 0.86
CA ARG A 40 -15.14 21.42 1.98
C ARG A 40 -14.51 22.77 2.32
N ARG A 41 -14.14 23.57 1.32
CA ARG A 41 -13.62 24.94 1.54
C ARG A 41 -14.70 25.81 2.19
N LEU A 42 -15.89 25.89 1.58
CA LEU A 42 -16.99 26.70 2.09
C LEU A 42 -17.42 26.28 3.50
N MET A 43 -17.39 24.98 3.81
CA MET A 43 -17.69 24.48 5.15
C MET A 43 -16.62 24.93 6.16
N ARG A 44 -15.34 24.90 5.80
CA ARG A 44 -14.27 25.46 6.64
C ARG A 44 -14.46 26.95 6.87
N ASP A 45 -14.69 27.72 5.81
CA ASP A 45 -14.89 29.17 5.91
C ASP A 45 -16.11 29.49 6.79
N THR A 46 -17.18 28.71 6.66
CA THR A 46 -18.39 28.84 7.49
C THR A 46 -18.14 28.47 8.94
N ALA A 47 -17.33 27.45 9.22
CA ALA A 47 -16.94 27.07 10.57
C ALA A 47 -16.04 28.13 11.23
N THR A 48 -15.08 28.70 10.49
CA THR A 48 -14.27 29.83 10.94
C THR A 48 -15.16 31.04 11.26
N LEU A 49 -16.06 31.40 10.34
CA LEU A 49 -17.00 32.50 10.54
C LEU A 49 -17.92 32.24 11.74
N TRP A 50 -18.33 30.99 11.97
CA TRP A 50 -19.08 30.61 13.16
C TRP A 50 -18.27 30.91 14.42
N ILE A 51 -17.02 30.46 14.51
CA ILE A 51 -16.14 30.74 15.65
C ILE A 51 -15.99 32.25 15.87
N GLU A 52 -15.63 33.03 14.84
CA GLU A 52 -15.50 34.50 14.94
C GLU A 52 -16.79 35.15 15.48
N ARG A 53 -17.95 34.73 14.97
CA ARG A 53 -19.26 35.26 15.42
C ARG A 53 -19.59 34.85 16.85
N ARG A 54 -19.13 33.68 17.29
CA ARG A 54 -19.27 33.24 18.68
C ARG A 54 -18.34 34.05 19.59
N GLU A 55 -17.08 34.28 19.21
CA GLU A 55 -16.14 35.13 19.95
C GLU A 55 -16.66 36.56 20.12
N GLU A 56 -17.21 37.17 19.07
CA GLU A 56 -17.83 38.50 19.13
C GLU A 56 -19.05 38.58 20.06
N LEU A 57 -19.72 37.45 20.26
CA LEU A 57 -20.84 37.30 21.20
C LEU A 57 -20.37 36.88 22.61
N GLY A 58 -19.06 36.90 22.86
CA GLY A 58 -18.47 36.59 24.16
C GLY A 58 -18.39 35.10 24.46
N LEU A 59 -18.30 34.23 23.44
CA LEU A 59 -18.07 32.81 23.64
C LEU A 59 -16.59 32.42 23.61
N PRO A 60 -16.21 31.34 24.33
CA PRO A 60 -17.08 30.54 25.21
C PRO A 60 -17.55 31.35 26.44
N LEU A 61 -18.85 31.27 26.76
CA LEU A 61 -19.46 32.02 27.88
C LEU A 61 -18.82 31.61 29.22
N MET A 62 -18.29 30.39 29.27
CA MET A 62 -17.29 29.99 30.23
C MET A 62 -15.91 30.25 29.60
N ARG A 63 -15.16 31.21 30.14
CA ARG A 63 -13.71 31.22 29.94
C ARG A 63 -13.24 29.89 30.51
N GLU A 64 -12.84 28.95 29.66
CA GLU A 64 -12.06 27.81 30.12
C GLU A 64 -10.84 28.41 30.83
N GLN A 65 -10.88 28.45 32.16
CA GLN A 65 -9.69 28.08 32.87
C GLN A 65 -9.39 26.69 32.32
N ARG A 66 -8.45 26.58 31.36
CA ARG A 66 -7.70 25.36 31.17
C ARG A 66 -7.24 25.01 32.56
N THR A 67 -8.02 24.20 33.26
CA THR A 67 -7.67 23.77 34.60
C THR A 67 -6.35 23.09 34.34
N LYS A 68 -5.27 23.62 34.94
CA LYS A 68 -3.98 22.93 34.94
C LYS A 68 -4.35 21.50 35.32
N LEU A 69 -4.21 20.58 34.36
CA LEU A 69 -4.75 19.23 34.47
C LEU A 69 -4.26 18.72 35.82
N ALA A 70 -5.19 18.42 36.73
CA ALA A 70 -4.82 17.98 38.06
C ALA A 70 -3.85 16.81 37.91
N ALA A 71 -2.76 16.84 38.69
CA ALA A 71 -1.80 15.75 38.72
C ALA A 71 -2.56 14.46 39.04
N VAL A 72 -2.25 13.39 38.33
CA VAL A 72 -2.80 12.07 38.67
C VAL A 72 -2.31 11.75 40.08
N PRO A 73 -3.19 11.42 41.04
CA PRO A 73 -2.76 11.08 42.38
C PRO A 73 -1.79 9.90 42.30
N SER A 74 -0.55 10.11 42.77
CA SER A 74 0.43 9.03 42.89
C SER A 74 -0.05 8.04 43.95
N PRO A 75 -0.05 6.73 43.68
CA PRO A 75 -0.36 5.74 44.70
C PRO A 75 0.59 5.87 45.89
N SER A 76 0.14 5.52 47.09
CA SER A 76 0.99 5.61 48.27
C SER A 76 2.11 4.58 48.17
N ARG A 77 3.31 4.93 48.66
CA ARG A 77 4.51 4.08 48.56
C ARG A 77 4.37 2.72 49.28
N ALA A 78 3.39 2.56 50.16
CA ALA A 78 3.09 1.33 50.88
C ALA A 78 2.24 0.32 50.07
N GLU A 79 1.60 0.77 48.98
CA GLU A 79 0.70 -0.05 48.15
C GLU A 79 1.37 -0.54 46.84
N VAL A 80 2.62 -0.14 46.58
CA VAL A 80 3.33 -0.46 45.33
C VAL A 80 4.05 -1.81 45.47
N PRO A 81 3.75 -2.82 44.63
CA PRO A 81 4.46 -4.09 44.63
C PRO A 81 5.97 -3.93 44.44
N THR A 82 6.76 -4.82 45.03
CA THR A 82 8.23 -4.88 44.87
C THR A 82 8.68 -6.05 44.01
N THR A 83 7.76 -6.95 43.66
CA THR A 83 8.01 -8.09 42.78
C THR A 83 7.47 -7.81 41.38
N PRO A 84 7.97 -8.51 40.33
CA PRO A 84 7.42 -8.38 38.99
C PRO A 84 5.91 -8.65 38.96
N GLN A 85 5.16 -7.83 38.23
CA GLN A 85 3.71 -7.96 38.05
C GLN A 85 3.32 -7.98 36.58
N THR A 86 2.12 -8.47 36.28
CA THR A 86 1.50 -8.27 34.97
C THR A 86 1.14 -6.80 34.79
N LEU A 87 1.44 -6.23 33.63
CA LEU A 87 0.87 -4.97 33.17
C LEU A 87 -0.31 -5.26 32.24
N ALA A 88 -1.40 -4.51 32.40
CA ALA A 88 -2.54 -4.52 31.50
C ALA A 88 -2.87 -3.09 31.07
N ILE A 89 -3.08 -2.90 29.77
CA ILE A 89 -3.44 -1.64 29.15
C ILE A 89 -4.69 -1.87 28.30
N GLU A 90 -5.69 -1.02 28.44
CA GLU A 90 -6.81 -0.93 27.51
C GLU A 90 -6.95 0.49 26.99
N ILE A 91 -6.90 0.65 25.68
CA ILE A 91 -7.20 1.90 24.99
C ILE A 91 -8.62 1.81 24.47
N GLY A 92 -9.56 2.42 25.18
CA GLY A 92 -10.97 2.44 24.83
C GLY A 92 -11.31 3.52 23.82
N LEU A 93 -12.01 3.16 22.74
CA LEU A 93 -12.22 3.98 21.56
C LEU A 93 -13.71 4.01 21.16
N GLU A 94 -14.09 5.00 20.36
CA GLU A 94 -15.26 4.84 19.49
C GLU A 94 -14.99 3.81 18.39
N GLU A 95 -16.05 3.29 17.77
CA GLU A 95 -15.99 2.22 16.77
C GLU A 95 -15.00 2.56 15.63
N LEU A 96 -13.87 1.85 15.65
CA LEU A 96 -12.86 1.85 14.62
C LEU A 96 -13.43 1.25 13.33
N PRO A 97 -13.02 1.77 12.16
CA PRO A 97 -13.22 1.04 10.91
C PRO A 97 -12.57 -0.36 11.00
N PRO A 98 -13.20 -1.40 10.42
CA PRO A 98 -12.75 -2.78 10.60
C PRO A 98 -11.30 -3.02 10.13
N HIS A 99 -10.87 -2.37 9.05
CA HIS A 99 -9.48 -2.47 8.56
C HIS A 99 -8.46 -1.79 9.48
N VAL A 100 -8.86 -0.81 10.29
CA VAL A 100 -7.96 -0.07 11.20
C VAL A 100 -7.66 -0.86 12.48
N VAL A 101 -8.55 -1.77 12.89
CA VAL A 101 -8.36 -2.62 14.09
C VAL A 101 -7.06 -3.44 14.03
N PRO A 102 -6.82 -4.30 13.01
CA PRO A 102 -5.59 -5.09 12.94
C PRO A 102 -4.33 -4.24 12.78
N GLU A 103 -4.41 -3.13 12.05
CA GLU A 103 -3.30 -2.17 11.90
C GLU A 103 -2.93 -1.56 13.26
N THR A 104 -3.93 -1.19 14.07
CA THR A 104 -3.71 -0.59 15.39
C THR A 104 -3.16 -1.61 16.39
N ILE A 105 -3.64 -2.86 16.36
CA ILE A 105 -3.07 -3.96 17.16
C ILE A 105 -1.57 -4.11 16.87
N THR A 106 -1.22 -4.14 15.59
CA THR A 106 0.18 -4.27 15.14
C THR A 106 1.02 -3.07 15.57
N ALA A 107 0.49 -1.85 15.38
CA ALA A 107 1.18 -0.62 15.76
C ALA A 107 1.42 -0.51 17.28
N VAL A 108 0.42 -0.87 18.10
CA VAL A 108 0.54 -0.87 19.57
C VAL A 108 1.57 -1.90 20.02
N ARG A 109 1.55 -3.11 19.44
CA ARG A 109 2.55 -4.14 19.72
C ARG A 109 3.97 -3.67 19.41
N ALA A 110 4.18 -3.09 18.23
CA ALA A 110 5.48 -2.56 17.82
C ALA A 110 5.94 -1.43 18.76
N ALA A 111 5.05 -0.47 19.05
CA ALA A 111 5.36 0.67 19.90
C ALA A 111 5.68 0.26 21.35
N LEU A 112 4.94 -0.70 21.92
CA LEU A 112 5.25 -1.25 23.25
C LEU A 112 6.60 -1.96 23.25
N THR A 113 6.88 -2.78 22.24
CA THR A 113 8.13 -3.52 22.10
C THR A 113 9.32 -2.56 22.02
N GLU A 114 9.27 -1.58 21.11
CA GLU A 114 10.33 -0.59 20.91
C GLU A 114 10.56 0.25 22.18
N ARG A 115 9.49 0.75 22.79
CA ARG A 115 9.58 1.66 23.94
C ARG A 115 10.04 0.95 25.20
N LEU A 116 9.61 -0.28 25.44
CA LEU A 116 10.12 -1.07 26.57
C LEU A 116 11.58 -1.48 26.36
N ALA A 117 11.97 -1.84 25.14
CA ALA A 117 13.37 -2.14 24.81
C ALA A 117 14.31 -0.92 24.98
N ALA A 118 13.78 0.29 24.87
CA ALA A 118 14.51 1.53 25.16
C ALA A 118 14.66 1.83 26.67
N THR A 119 14.00 1.04 27.53
CA THR A 119 14.12 1.12 28.99
C THR A 119 15.01 0.02 29.53
N ARG A 120 15.36 0.06 30.81
CA ARG A 120 16.03 -1.07 31.47
C ARG A 120 15.05 -1.98 32.23
N LEU A 121 13.74 -1.76 32.06
CA LEU A 121 12.72 -2.48 32.81
C LEU A 121 12.56 -3.89 32.23
N ALA A 122 12.95 -4.91 32.98
CA ALA A 122 12.76 -6.29 32.54
C ALA A 122 11.26 -6.61 32.44
N HIS A 123 10.88 -7.31 31.38
CA HIS A 123 9.51 -7.74 31.13
C HIS A 123 9.49 -9.08 30.39
N GLY A 124 8.36 -9.78 30.50
CA GLY A 124 8.07 -11.00 29.77
C GLY A 124 7.39 -10.74 28.43
N GLU A 125 6.60 -11.71 28.00
CA GLU A 125 5.88 -11.67 26.72
C GLU A 125 4.89 -10.50 26.64
N ILE A 126 4.84 -9.85 25.47
CA ILE A 126 3.88 -8.81 25.13
C ILE A 126 2.78 -9.43 24.27
N TRP A 127 1.57 -9.50 24.80
CA TRP A 127 0.38 -9.85 24.03
C TRP A 127 -0.46 -8.61 23.76
N VAL A 128 -1.00 -8.50 22.55
CA VAL A 128 -1.90 -7.42 22.13
C VAL A 128 -3.04 -8.01 21.31
N GLY A 129 -4.27 -7.68 21.70
CA GLY A 129 -5.51 -7.99 20.99
C GLY A 129 -6.38 -6.73 20.84
N GLY A 130 -7.56 -6.86 20.26
CA GLY A 130 -8.42 -5.71 20.06
C GLY A 130 -9.74 -6.02 19.37
N THR A 131 -10.69 -5.13 19.59
CA THR A 131 -12.05 -5.14 19.02
C THR A 131 -12.29 -3.80 18.30
N PRO A 132 -13.45 -3.58 17.64
CA PRO A 132 -13.78 -2.27 17.08
C PRO A 132 -13.71 -1.12 18.10
N ARG A 133 -13.86 -1.40 19.40
CA ARG A 133 -13.97 -0.36 20.45
C ARG A 133 -12.80 -0.34 21.42
N ARG A 134 -11.83 -1.23 21.31
CA ARG A 134 -10.70 -1.27 22.25
C ARG A 134 -9.47 -1.94 21.65
N ILE A 135 -8.30 -1.47 22.06
CA ILE A 135 -7.04 -2.21 21.93
C ILE A 135 -6.58 -2.58 23.33
N VAL A 136 -6.28 -3.86 23.55
CA VAL A 136 -5.86 -4.39 24.86
C VAL A 136 -4.47 -4.96 24.72
N ALA A 137 -3.60 -4.66 25.68
CA ALA A 137 -2.28 -5.25 25.80
C ALA A 137 -2.06 -5.80 27.20
N THR A 138 -1.44 -6.97 27.29
CA THR A 138 -0.98 -7.57 28.54
C THR A 138 0.50 -7.92 28.44
N ILE A 139 1.28 -7.58 29.45
CA ILE A 139 2.72 -7.83 29.48
C ILE A 139 3.04 -8.57 30.77
N ALA A 140 3.59 -9.77 30.64
CA ALA A 140 3.92 -10.61 31.78
C ALA A 140 5.16 -10.08 32.54
N ALA A 141 5.25 -10.36 33.84
CA ALA A 141 6.47 -10.23 34.63
C ALA A 141 7.24 -8.91 34.48
N VAL A 142 6.53 -7.77 34.42
CA VAL A 142 7.15 -6.44 34.37
C VAL A 142 7.75 -6.14 35.75
N ALA A 143 9.07 -5.95 35.78
CA ALA A 143 9.83 -5.68 37.01
C ALA A 143 9.34 -4.43 37.75
N ALA A 144 9.62 -4.36 39.06
CA ALA A 144 9.21 -3.25 39.92
C ALA A 144 10.05 -1.98 39.73
N GLU A 145 11.28 -2.12 39.23
CA GLU A 145 12.20 -1.03 38.98
C GLU A 145 13.20 -1.42 37.88
N GLU A 146 13.73 -0.40 37.20
CA GLU A 146 14.91 -0.55 36.36
C GLU A 146 16.12 -0.90 37.24
N PRO A 147 17.06 -1.75 36.79
CA PRO A 147 18.34 -1.88 37.46
C PRO A 147 19.09 -0.54 37.42
N ASP A 148 19.84 -0.28 38.49
CA ASP A 148 20.84 0.77 38.52
C ASP A 148 21.81 0.60 37.34
N ALA A 149 22.20 1.71 36.72
CA ALA A 149 23.21 1.70 35.67
C ALA A 149 24.30 2.70 35.96
N THR A 150 25.44 2.52 35.30
CA THR A 150 26.54 3.47 35.34
C THR A 150 26.66 4.12 33.98
N ARG A 151 26.64 5.46 33.94
CA ARG A 151 26.85 6.23 32.71
C ARG A 151 28.20 6.92 32.79
N GLN A 152 29.04 6.72 31.78
CA GLN A 152 30.26 7.50 31.63
C GLN A 152 29.93 8.86 31.02
N VAL A 153 30.25 9.92 31.75
CA VAL A 153 30.09 11.29 31.27
C VAL A 153 31.44 11.75 30.72
N LYS A 154 31.44 12.21 29.46
CA LYS A 154 32.65 12.65 28.76
C LYS A 154 33.06 14.05 29.21
N GLY A 155 34.27 14.15 29.75
CA GLY A 155 34.93 15.41 30.11
C GLY A 155 35.97 15.86 29.07
N PRO A 156 36.86 16.80 29.44
CA PRO A 156 37.90 17.31 28.55
C PRO A 156 38.86 16.20 28.08
N LYS A 157 39.60 16.43 26.99
CA LYS A 157 40.67 15.52 26.55
C LYS A 157 41.65 15.30 27.70
N TRP A 158 42.16 14.08 27.87
CA TRP A 158 43.04 13.73 28.98
C TRP A 158 44.28 14.63 29.03
N ALA A 159 44.87 14.93 27.86
CA ALA A 159 46.02 15.84 27.73
C ALA A 159 45.73 17.28 28.16
N ALA A 160 44.45 17.70 28.25
CA ALA A 160 44.03 19.01 28.73
C ALA A 160 43.40 18.96 30.14
N ALA A 161 43.34 17.79 30.75
CA ALA A 161 42.73 17.56 32.06
C ALA A 161 43.69 17.91 33.21
N TYR A 162 45.00 17.77 33.00
CA TYR A 162 46.07 18.09 33.95
C TYR A 162 47.10 19.03 33.31
N ASP A 163 47.69 19.92 34.10
CA ASP A 163 48.75 20.82 33.64
C ASP A 163 50.15 20.18 33.70
N ALA A 164 51.19 20.92 33.29
CA ALA A 164 52.57 20.43 33.26
C ALA A 164 53.14 20.06 34.64
N SER A 165 52.50 20.48 35.73
CA SER A 165 52.86 20.12 37.12
C SER A 165 52.10 18.90 37.64
N GLY A 166 51.20 18.33 36.83
CA GLY A 166 50.30 17.24 37.22
C GLY A 166 49.08 17.70 38.01
N ALA A 167 48.84 19.01 38.13
CA ALA A 167 47.67 19.54 38.83
C ALA A 167 46.43 19.60 37.91
N PRO A 168 45.22 19.33 38.44
CA PRO A 168 43.99 19.31 37.63
C PRO A 168 43.64 20.71 37.13
N THR A 169 43.35 20.84 35.84
CA THR A 169 43.04 22.14 35.20
C THR A 169 41.68 22.68 35.64
N LYS A 170 41.43 23.98 35.44
CA LYS A 170 40.10 24.59 35.68
C LYS A 170 38.98 23.89 34.90
N ALA A 171 39.28 23.36 33.71
CA ALA A 171 38.32 22.63 32.89
C ALA A 171 37.95 21.29 33.53
N LEU A 172 38.93 20.53 34.02
CA LEU A 172 38.67 19.29 34.75
C LEU A 172 37.92 19.55 36.07
N GLN A 173 38.34 20.56 36.84
CA GLN A 173 37.69 20.92 38.11
C GLN A 173 36.24 21.38 37.91
N GLY A 174 35.95 22.13 36.85
CA GLY A 174 34.59 22.54 36.48
C GLY A 174 33.72 21.36 36.05
N PHE A 175 34.29 20.44 35.26
CA PHE A 175 33.62 19.20 34.85
C PHE A 175 33.25 18.32 36.05
N VAL A 176 34.21 18.03 36.94
CA VAL A 176 34.01 17.22 38.15
C VAL A 176 32.96 17.82 39.07
N ARG A 177 32.99 19.15 39.29
CA ARG A 177 31.97 19.86 40.07
C ARG A 177 30.58 19.77 39.44
N GLY A 178 30.50 19.87 38.10
CA GLY A 178 29.25 19.75 37.36
C GLY A 178 28.62 18.36 37.42
N GLN A 179 29.43 17.32 37.62
CA GLN A 179 28.96 15.94 37.82
C GLN A 179 28.79 15.55 39.29
N GLN A 180 28.97 16.50 40.22
CA GLN A 180 28.96 16.25 41.68
C GLN A 180 29.89 15.10 42.10
N ALA A 181 30.99 14.91 41.36
CA ALA A 181 31.98 13.88 41.60
C ALA A 181 33.22 14.45 42.29
N SER A 182 34.14 13.57 42.70
CA SER A 182 35.46 13.94 43.22
C SER A 182 36.57 13.63 42.19
N LEU A 183 37.73 14.29 42.32
CA LEU A 183 38.82 14.15 41.35
C LEU A 183 39.40 12.72 41.28
N ASP A 184 39.29 11.97 42.36
CA ASP A 184 39.65 10.55 42.48
C ASP A 184 38.68 9.62 41.73
N GLN A 185 37.49 10.10 41.34
CA GLN A 185 36.52 9.35 40.53
C GLN A 185 36.70 9.59 39.02
N VAL A 186 37.69 10.38 38.62
CA VAL A 186 38.01 10.63 37.22
C VAL A 186 38.89 9.51 36.70
N VAL A 187 38.42 8.82 35.66
CA VAL A 187 39.19 7.79 34.96
C VAL A 187 39.49 8.22 33.53
N LYS A 188 40.53 7.62 32.95
CA LYS A 188 40.93 7.85 31.57
C LYS A 188 40.20 6.85 30.68
N ALA A 189 39.46 7.32 29.67
CA ALA A 189 38.77 6.46 28.71
C ALA A 189 38.93 6.98 27.27
N GLU A 190 39.00 6.06 26.31
CA GLU A 190 39.08 6.40 24.89
C GLU A 190 37.68 6.55 24.29
N ILE A 191 37.37 7.72 23.73
CA ILE A 191 36.07 8.00 23.10
C ILE A 191 36.29 8.68 21.74
N GLY A 192 36.05 7.92 20.67
CA GLY A 192 36.20 8.41 19.29
C GLY A 192 37.67 8.61 18.89
N GLY A 193 38.57 7.68 19.27
CA GLY A 193 40.00 7.71 18.93
C GLY A 193 40.83 8.73 19.74
N HIS A 194 40.26 9.30 20.79
CA HIS A 194 40.94 10.28 21.65
C HIS A 194 40.71 9.95 23.12
N GLU A 195 41.75 10.16 23.93
CA GLU A 195 41.69 9.95 25.38
C GLU A 195 40.98 11.13 26.05
N HIS A 196 39.98 10.83 26.88
CA HIS A 196 39.19 11.79 27.64
C HIS A 196 39.21 11.47 29.13
N ALA A 197 39.12 12.50 29.96
CA ALA A 197 38.76 12.35 31.37
C ALA A 197 37.25 12.06 31.45
N VAL A 198 36.86 10.96 32.10
CA VAL A 198 35.47 10.57 32.27
C VAL A 198 35.16 10.32 33.74
N VAL A 199 33.91 10.55 34.12
CA VAL A 199 33.38 10.20 35.44
C VAL A 199 32.28 9.18 35.22
N GLU A 200 32.30 8.13 36.02
CA GLU A 200 31.22 7.16 36.11
C GLU A 200 30.16 7.67 37.07
N VAL A 201 29.00 8.05 36.52
CA VAL A 201 27.85 8.51 37.29
C VAL A 201 26.88 7.35 37.45
N ARG A 202 26.62 6.95 38.70
CA ARG A 202 25.57 5.98 39.02
C ARG A 202 24.20 6.64 38.79
N GLN A 203 23.42 6.03 37.93
CA GLN A 203 22.04 6.39 37.65
C GLN A 203 21.15 5.39 38.38
N ALA A 204 20.46 5.86 39.42
CA ALA A 204 19.47 5.05 40.13
C ALA A 204 18.38 4.56 39.15
N GLY A 205 17.95 3.32 39.34
CA GLY A 205 16.79 2.76 38.66
C GLY A 205 15.52 3.58 38.89
N ARG A 206 14.72 3.78 37.84
CA ARG A 206 13.38 4.37 37.98
C ARG A 206 12.37 3.30 38.37
N SER A 207 11.33 3.70 39.09
CA SER A 207 10.23 2.80 39.43
C SER A 207 9.44 2.37 38.19
N ALA A 208 8.83 1.18 38.22
CA ALA A 208 7.97 0.69 37.15
C ALA A 208 6.87 1.70 36.81
N LEU A 209 6.21 2.30 37.81
CA LEU A 209 5.11 3.23 37.58
C LEU A 209 5.55 4.49 36.79
N GLU A 210 6.75 4.99 37.04
CA GLU A 210 7.31 6.13 36.31
C GLU A 210 7.60 5.76 34.85
N VAL A 211 8.31 4.65 34.64
CA VAL A 211 8.69 4.17 33.30
C VAL A 211 7.46 3.81 32.48
N LEU A 212 6.52 3.06 33.08
CA LEU A 212 5.28 2.63 32.42
C LEU A 212 4.38 3.82 32.10
N ALA A 213 4.34 4.85 32.95
CA ALA A 213 3.58 6.06 32.65
C ALA A 213 4.10 6.76 31.38
N GLU A 214 5.42 6.88 31.22
CA GLU A 214 6.06 7.42 30.02
C GLU A 214 5.81 6.55 28.78
N VAL A 215 6.01 5.23 28.91
CA VAL A 215 5.82 4.28 27.81
C VAL A 215 4.38 4.33 27.29
N ILE A 216 3.39 4.18 28.18
CA ILE A 216 1.97 4.15 27.79
C ILE A 216 1.56 5.49 27.18
N THR A 217 1.96 6.62 27.78
CA THR A 217 1.70 7.95 27.22
C THR A 217 2.26 8.07 25.80
N GLY A 218 3.49 7.60 25.58
CA GLY A 218 4.14 7.61 24.27
C GLY A 218 3.47 6.69 23.24
N VAL A 219 2.95 5.53 23.65
CA VAL A 219 2.17 4.64 22.77
C VAL A 219 0.89 5.32 22.33
N VAL A 220 0.09 5.80 23.28
CA VAL A 220 -1.24 6.35 23.01
C VAL A 220 -1.17 7.65 22.19
N THR A 221 -0.25 8.55 22.53
CA THR A 221 -0.04 9.80 21.76
C THR A 221 0.61 9.55 20.39
N GLY A 222 1.32 8.43 20.24
CA GLY A 222 1.97 7.99 19.01
C GLY A 222 1.05 7.30 18.01
N LEU A 223 -0.19 6.95 18.37
CA LEU A 223 -1.11 6.25 17.49
C LEU A 223 -1.41 7.03 16.21
N ARG A 224 -1.35 6.37 15.06
CA ARG A 224 -1.67 6.94 13.74
C ARG A 224 -2.45 5.93 12.91
N ALA A 225 -3.32 6.43 12.03
CA ALA A 225 -4.02 5.69 11.01
C ALA A 225 -3.91 6.40 9.65
N GLU A 226 -4.32 5.75 8.56
CA GLU A 226 -4.34 6.33 7.20
C GLU A 226 -5.09 7.67 7.16
N LYS A 227 -6.18 7.77 7.93
CA LYS A 227 -6.98 8.99 8.09
C LYS A 227 -7.18 9.30 9.56
N ASN A 228 -6.45 10.31 10.03
CA ASN A 228 -6.57 10.78 11.40
C ASN A 228 -7.62 11.88 11.53
N MET A 229 -8.40 11.81 12.61
CA MET A 229 -9.28 12.89 13.06
C MET A 229 -8.55 13.72 14.13
N ARG A 230 -8.81 15.03 14.14
CA ARG A 230 -8.37 15.93 15.21
C ARG A 230 -9.49 16.10 16.22
N TRP A 231 -9.17 15.98 17.50
CA TRP A 231 -10.14 16.06 18.59
C TRP A 231 -10.03 17.42 19.30
N ASN A 232 -10.84 17.64 20.35
CA ASN A 232 -10.82 18.88 21.13
C ASN A 232 -9.44 19.17 21.76
N ASP A 233 -8.57 18.17 21.81
CA ASP A 233 -7.15 18.31 22.07
C ASP A 233 -6.34 18.20 20.77
N PRO A 234 -5.63 19.27 20.35
CA PRO A 234 -4.84 19.28 19.12
C PRO A 234 -3.63 18.32 19.15
N GLU A 235 -3.19 17.87 20.33
CA GLU A 235 -2.10 16.89 20.48
C GLU A 235 -2.58 15.45 20.28
N LEU A 236 -3.90 15.19 20.32
CA LEU A 236 -4.48 13.87 20.06
C LEU A 236 -5.07 13.79 18.64
N SER A 237 -4.39 13.03 17.79
CA SER A 237 -4.77 12.83 16.38
C SER A 237 -4.78 11.34 16.05
N PHE A 238 -5.96 10.74 16.00
CA PHE A 238 -6.15 9.32 15.70
C PHE A 238 -7.48 9.08 14.97
N SER A 239 -7.69 7.86 14.43
CA SER A 239 -8.88 7.49 13.64
C SER A 239 -10.20 7.73 14.39
N ARG A 240 -10.22 7.49 15.70
CA ARG A 240 -11.39 7.63 16.59
C ARG A 240 -11.00 8.23 17.94
N ALA A 241 -11.97 8.80 18.65
CA ALA A 241 -11.74 9.39 19.96
C ALA A 241 -11.42 8.30 20.99
N ILE A 242 -10.43 8.55 21.83
CA ILE A 242 -10.18 7.74 23.02
C ILE A 242 -11.17 8.18 24.10
N ARG A 243 -11.91 7.23 24.65
CA ARG A 243 -13.02 7.46 25.60
C ARG A 243 -12.68 7.03 27.01
N TRP A 244 -11.86 5.99 27.18
CA TRP A 244 -11.34 5.57 28.49
C TRP A 244 -9.97 4.93 28.32
N LEU A 245 -9.24 4.82 29.43
CA LEU A 245 -7.95 4.17 29.49
C LEU A 245 -7.89 3.31 30.77
N VAL A 246 -7.62 2.02 30.64
CA VAL A 246 -7.23 1.17 31.77
C VAL A 246 -5.73 1.00 31.71
N ALA A 247 -5.02 1.22 32.82
CA ALA A 247 -3.60 0.96 32.91
C ALA A 247 -3.26 0.46 34.32
N LEU A 248 -3.04 -0.84 34.45
CA LEU A 248 -2.81 -1.51 35.74
C LEU A 248 -1.50 -2.28 35.71
N TRP A 249 -0.72 -2.18 36.79
CA TRP A 249 0.44 -3.01 37.06
C TRP A 249 0.20 -3.77 38.37
N GLY A 250 -0.10 -5.07 38.26
CA GLY A 250 -0.77 -5.80 39.33
C GLY A 250 -2.09 -5.11 39.71
N PRO A 251 -2.36 -4.84 41.00
CA PRO A 251 -3.57 -4.11 41.43
C PRO A 251 -3.45 -2.59 41.32
N VAL A 252 -2.27 -2.05 40.96
CA VAL A 252 -1.98 -0.61 41.06
C VAL A 252 -2.24 0.09 39.73
N VAL A 253 -2.97 1.20 39.77
CA VAL A 253 -3.15 2.08 38.60
C VAL A 253 -1.85 2.77 38.24
N VAL A 254 -1.40 2.60 37.00
CA VAL A 254 -0.27 3.35 36.45
C VAL A 254 -0.75 4.79 36.20
N PRO A 255 -0.04 5.82 36.70
CA PRO A 255 -0.50 7.21 36.67
C PRO A 255 -0.36 7.84 35.27
N VAL A 256 -1.10 7.31 34.30
CA VAL A 256 -1.11 7.76 32.91
C VAL A 256 -2.21 8.79 32.71
N LYS A 257 -1.89 9.84 31.98
CA LYS A 257 -2.86 10.82 31.51
C LYS A 257 -2.53 11.25 30.11
N VAL A 258 -3.49 11.08 29.20
CA VAL A 258 -3.36 11.45 27.80
C VAL A 258 -4.52 12.38 27.48
N SER A 259 -4.22 13.64 27.14
CA SER A 259 -5.23 14.66 26.95
C SER A 259 -6.12 14.82 28.20
N SER A 260 -7.44 14.76 28.03
CA SER A 260 -8.46 14.76 29.08
C SER A 260 -8.71 13.38 29.70
N VAL A 261 -8.15 12.31 29.13
CA VAL A 261 -8.37 10.94 29.59
C VAL A 261 -7.31 10.55 30.62
N THR A 262 -7.75 10.15 31.81
CA THR A 262 -6.88 9.64 32.88
C THR A 262 -7.07 8.14 32.99
N ALA A 263 -5.99 7.39 33.16
CA ALA A 263 -6.08 5.95 33.38
C ALA A 263 -6.80 5.63 34.70
N GLY A 264 -7.55 4.54 34.72
CA GLY A 264 -8.20 4.01 35.91
C GLY A 264 -8.36 2.49 35.86
N GLN A 265 -9.25 1.96 36.70
CA GLN A 265 -9.60 0.54 36.78
C GLN A 265 -10.86 0.19 35.96
N ALA A 266 -11.70 1.17 35.63
CA ALA A 266 -12.98 0.94 34.95
C ALA A 266 -12.81 0.61 33.46
N THR A 267 -13.26 -0.57 33.06
CA THR A 267 -13.49 -0.95 31.66
C THR A 267 -14.97 -0.91 31.32
N TYR A 268 -15.30 -0.82 30.02
CA TYR A 268 -16.67 -0.74 29.53
C TYR A 268 -17.10 -2.04 28.86
N VAL A 269 -18.30 -2.51 29.18
CA VAL A 269 -18.86 -3.75 28.65
C VAL A 269 -19.67 -3.51 27.36
N MET A 270 -20.43 -4.52 26.92
CA MET A 270 -21.30 -4.46 25.75
C MET A 270 -22.30 -3.31 25.84
N ARG A 271 -22.58 -2.66 24.70
CA ARG A 271 -23.58 -1.58 24.64
C ARG A 271 -24.97 -2.16 24.95
N GLY A 272 -25.74 -1.45 25.76
CA GLY A 272 -27.07 -1.91 26.18
C GLY A 272 -27.07 -2.72 27.48
N ALA A 273 -25.91 -3.05 28.03
CA ALA A 273 -25.81 -3.60 29.39
C ALA A 273 -26.43 -2.62 30.41
N GLN A 274 -27.14 -3.17 31.41
CA GLN A 274 -27.75 -2.38 32.50
C GLN A 274 -26.69 -1.58 33.27
N GLN A 275 -25.55 -2.20 33.53
CA GLN A 275 -24.37 -1.55 34.08
C GLN A 275 -23.30 -1.48 32.97
N PRO A 276 -22.97 -0.28 32.45
CA PRO A 276 -22.14 -0.15 31.24
C PRO A 276 -20.63 -0.24 31.49
N TRP A 277 -20.20 -0.35 32.75
CA TRP A 277 -18.80 -0.42 33.14
C TRP A 277 -18.59 -1.34 34.35
N VAL A 278 -17.40 -1.89 34.46
CA VAL A 278 -16.95 -2.75 35.57
C VAL A 278 -15.51 -2.37 35.93
N ASP A 279 -15.18 -2.41 37.22
CA ASP A 279 -13.81 -2.20 37.68
C ASP A 279 -13.00 -3.49 37.55
N VAL A 280 -11.80 -3.36 37.01
CA VAL A 280 -10.80 -4.43 36.93
C VAL A 280 -9.90 -4.31 38.16
N ALA A 281 -9.97 -5.30 39.05
CA ALA A 281 -9.27 -5.24 40.33
C ALA A 281 -7.74 -5.38 40.17
N ALA A 282 -7.30 -6.23 39.24
CA ALA A 282 -5.89 -6.43 38.94
C ALA A 282 -5.64 -6.61 37.44
N ALA A 283 -4.44 -6.25 36.99
CA ALA A 283 -4.01 -6.35 35.60
C ALA A 283 -4.23 -7.74 34.97
N SER A 284 -4.01 -8.81 35.74
CA SER A 284 -4.21 -10.19 35.29
C SER A 284 -5.67 -10.53 34.96
N GLU A 285 -6.63 -9.76 35.47
CA GLU A 285 -8.07 -10.04 35.34
C GLU A 285 -8.72 -9.31 34.16
N LEU A 286 -8.02 -8.36 33.50
CA LEU A 286 -8.63 -7.52 32.47
C LEU A 286 -9.26 -8.35 31.33
N VAL A 287 -8.51 -9.32 30.81
CA VAL A 287 -8.98 -10.13 29.67
C VAL A 287 -10.14 -11.03 30.08
N ASP A 288 -10.05 -11.66 31.24
CA ASP A 288 -11.11 -12.53 31.77
C ASP A 288 -12.37 -11.72 32.09
N THR A 289 -12.23 -10.52 32.67
CA THR A 289 -13.36 -9.60 32.94
C THR A 289 -14.08 -9.21 31.65
N LEU A 290 -13.35 -8.97 30.57
CA LEU A 290 -13.94 -8.68 29.27
C LEU A 290 -14.63 -9.91 28.68
N HIS A 291 -13.98 -11.07 28.75
CA HIS A 291 -14.55 -12.33 28.28
C HIS A 291 -15.86 -12.68 29.00
N ASP A 292 -15.89 -12.55 30.33
CA ASP A 292 -17.08 -12.81 31.15
C ASP A 292 -18.21 -11.80 30.85
N ALA A 293 -17.87 -10.61 30.37
CA ALA A 293 -18.80 -9.61 29.85
C ALA A 293 -19.21 -9.86 28.37
N GLY A 294 -18.82 -11.01 27.79
CA GLY A 294 -19.13 -11.42 26.41
C GLY A 294 -18.16 -10.90 25.35
N ILE A 295 -17.11 -10.17 25.71
CA ILE A 295 -16.19 -9.52 24.76
C ILE A 295 -14.99 -10.43 24.49
N GLU A 296 -14.91 -10.97 23.26
CA GLU A 296 -13.76 -11.75 22.82
C GLU A 296 -12.69 -10.83 22.24
N VAL A 297 -11.63 -10.54 22.99
CA VAL A 297 -10.57 -9.59 22.59
C VAL A 297 -9.59 -10.21 21.59
N SER A 298 -9.40 -11.53 21.60
CA SER A 298 -8.53 -12.22 20.66
C SER A 298 -9.17 -12.24 19.27
N MET A 299 -8.54 -11.54 18.32
CA MET A 299 -9.01 -11.53 16.93
C MET A 299 -9.08 -12.93 16.33
N GLY A 300 -8.10 -13.80 16.63
CA GLY A 300 -8.07 -15.19 16.16
C GLY A 300 -9.26 -16.01 16.71
N ALA A 301 -9.48 -15.97 18.03
CA ALA A 301 -10.59 -16.69 18.64
C ALA A 301 -11.95 -16.16 18.16
N ARG A 302 -12.07 -14.84 17.98
CA ARG A 302 -13.28 -14.23 17.42
C ARG A 302 -13.55 -14.67 15.99
N ARG A 303 -12.50 -14.71 15.15
CA ARG A 303 -12.58 -15.20 13.77
C ARG A 303 -13.02 -16.66 13.73
N ASP A 304 -12.43 -17.51 14.58
CA ASP A 304 -12.80 -18.92 14.68
C ASP A 304 -14.26 -19.07 15.11
N SER A 305 -14.74 -18.25 16.05
CA SER A 305 -16.15 -18.22 16.45
C SER A 305 -17.08 -17.86 15.28
N VAL A 306 -16.78 -16.80 14.52
CA VAL A 306 -17.52 -16.40 13.31
C VAL A 306 -17.59 -17.56 12.32
N VAL A 307 -16.44 -18.17 11.98
CA VAL A 307 -16.36 -19.28 11.02
C VAL A 307 -17.14 -20.49 11.49
N ASN A 308 -16.98 -20.88 12.75
CA ASN A 308 -17.64 -22.06 13.32
C ASN A 308 -19.16 -21.87 13.37
N GLN A 309 -19.64 -20.70 13.78
CA GLN A 309 -21.07 -20.38 13.77
C GLN A 309 -21.63 -20.39 12.35
N ALA A 310 -20.95 -19.75 11.39
CA ALA A 310 -21.38 -19.72 10.00
C ALA A 310 -21.44 -21.12 9.37
N ARG A 311 -20.44 -21.97 9.62
CA ARG A 311 -20.43 -23.38 9.17
C ARG A 311 -21.61 -24.17 9.73
N ARG A 312 -21.87 -24.06 11.04
CA ARG A 312 -23.00 -24.77 11.67
C ARG A 312 -24.35 -24.31 11.12
N LEU A 313 -24.55 -23.00 10.97
CA LEU A 313 -25.79 -22.44 10.44
C LEU A 313 -26.01 -22.83 8.98
N ALA A 314 -24.98 -22.75 8.13
CA ALA A 314 -25.08 -23.18 6.74
C ALA A 314 -25.36 -24.69 6.61
N ALA A 315 -24.71 -25.52 7.43
CA ALA A 315 -24.94 -26.97 7.43
C ALA A 315 -26.39 -27.33 7.80
N SER A 316 -27.06 -26.53 8.64
CA SER A 316 -28.45 -26.75 9.02
C SER A 316 -29.45 -26.68 7.86
N VAL A 317 -29.05 -26.11 6.72
CA VAL A 317 -29.85 -26.01 5.48
C VAL A 317 -29.18 -26.75 4.30
N GLY A 318 -28.33 -27.75 4.58
CA GLY A 318 -27.65 -28.54 3.55
C GLY A 318 -26.56 -27.77 2.78
N GLY A 319 -26.12 -26.63 3.31
CA GLY A 319 -25.16 -25.75 2.67
C GLY A 319 -23.81 -25.67 3.38
N ARG A 320 -22.94 -24.82 2.83
CA ARG A 320 -21.63 -24.42 3.36
C ARG A 320 -21.37 -22.95 3.04
N VAL A 321 -20.54 -22.32 3.85
CA VAL A 321 -19.95 -21.01 3.53
C VAL A 321 -18.59 -21.24 2.90
N ASP A 322 -18.26 -20.47 1.86
CA ASP A 322 -16.95 -20.48 1.21
C ASP A 322 -15.95 -19.67 2.05
N VAL A 323 -15.36 -20.29 3.07
CA VAL A 323 -14.49 -19.60 4.04
C VAL A 323 -13.28 -18.95 3.37
N ASP A 324 -12.73 -19.58 2.33
CA ASP A 324 -11.54 -19.06 1.64
C ASP A 324 -11.95 -17.94 0.66
N GLY A 325 -13.02 -18.14 -0.12
CA GLY A 325 -13.55 -17.12 -1.02
C GLY A 325 -14.16 -15.91 -0.31
N ASP A 326 -14.64 -16.08 0.92
CA ASP A 326 -15.24 -15.04 1.78
C ASP A 326 -14.30 -14.56 2.89
N ALA A 327 -13.01 -14.95 2.88
CA ALA A 327 -12.06 -14.63 3.95
C ALA A 327 -12.02 -13.14 4.31
N ALA A 328 -12.00 -12.26 3.29
CA ALA A 328 -12.00 -10.81 3.50
C ALA A 328 -13.28 -10.29 4.19
N VAL A 329 -14.44 -10.89 3.87
CA VAL A 329 -15.72 -10.53 4.50
C VAL A 329 -15.78 -11.07 5.93
N ILE A 330 -15.27 -12.28 6.17
CA ILE A 330 -15.14 -12.88 7.50
C ILE A 330 -14.24 -12.02 8.39
N ASP A 331 -13.11 -11.55 7.85
CA ASP A 331 -12.18 -10.68 8.58
C ASP A 331 -12.81 -9.30 8.85
N GLU A 332 -13.60 -8.75 7.90
CA GLU A 332 -14.37 -7.52 8.11
C GLU A 332 -15.39 -7.72 9.24
N ILE A 333 -16.22 -8.78 9.18
CA ILE A 333 -17.21 -9.12 10.20
C ILE A 333 -16.55 -9.28 11.57
N THR A 334 -15.43 -10.02 11.65
CA THR A 334 -14.67 -10.24 12.88
C THR A 334 -14.27 -8.90 13.53
N ASN A 335 -13.91 -7.91 12.71
CA ASN A 335 -13.55 -6.57 13.15
C ASN A 335 -14.72 -5.57 13.18
N LEU A 336 -15.97 -6.05 13.08
CA LEU A 336 -17.18 -5.28 13.33
C LEU A 336 -17.88 -5.66 14.64
N VAL A 337 -17.54 -6.83 15.20
CA VAL A 337 -18.19 -7.37 16.41
C VAL A 337 -17.17 -7.58 17.54
N GLU A 338 -17.64 -7.47 18.78
CA GLU A 338 -16.95 -7.85 20.02
C GLU A 338 -17.39 -9.25 20.48
N GLN A 339 -18.68 -9.59 20.29
CA GLN A 339 -19.29 -10.88 20.61
C GLN A 339 -20.03 -11.42 19.38
N PRO A 340 -19.44 -12.33 18.59
CA PRO A 340 -20.12 -12.86 17.40
C PRO A 340 -21.37 -13.66 17.76
N HIS A 341 -22.51 -13.29 17.18
CA HIS A 341 -23.76 -14.04 17.29
C HIS A 341 -24.37 -14.27 15.90
N GLY A 342 -24.22 -15.50 15.40
CA GLY A 342 -24.59 -15.86 14.03
C GLY A 342 -26.07 -16.15 13.87
N ILE A 343 -26.66 -15.61 12.80
CA ILE A 343 -28.07 -15.77 12.47
C ILE A 343 -28.19 -16.20 11.01
N LEU A 344 -28.96 -17.25 10.78
CA LEU A 344 -29.32 -17.71 9.44
C LEU A 344 -30.51 -16.91 8.92
N GLY A 345 -30.36 -16.27 7.76
CA GLY A 345 -31.44 -15.63 7.03
C GLY A 345 -31.77 -16.36 5.73
N SER A 346 -32.90 -16.00 5.14
CA SER A 346 -33.38 -16.54 3.87
C SER A 346 -33.86 -15.43 2.93
N PHE A 347 -33.94 -15.74 1.64
CA PHE A 347 -34.57 -14.88 0.64
C PHE A 347 -35.38 -15.71 -0.34
N ASP A 348 -36.24 -15.05 -1.10
CA ASP A 348 -37.11 -15.71 -2.08
C ASP A 348 -36.27 -16.36 -3.20
N GLU A 349 -36.52 -17.64 -3.49
CA GLU A 349 -35.81 -18.41 -4.52
C GLU A 349 -35.87 -17.78 -5.90
N ARG A 350 -36.90 -16.96 -6.21
CA ARG A 350 -36.99 -16.26 -7.50
C ARG A 350 -35.78 -15.36 -7.80
N TYR A 351 -35.08 -14.88 -6.76
CA TYR A 351 -33.89 -14.07 -6.99
C TYR A 351 -32.72 -14.88 -7.55
N LEU A 352 -32.74 -16.21 -7.45
CA LEU A 352 -31.74 -17.11 -8.07
C LEU A 352 -31.81 -17.10 -9.61
N GLU A 353 -32.80 -16.44 -10.21
CA GLU A 353 -32.80 -16.11 -11.64
C GLU A 353 -31.69 -15.10 -12.01
N LEU A 354 -31.25 -14.29 -11.04
CA LEU A 354 -30.09 -13.41 -11.20
C LEU A 354 -28.79 -14.22 -11.14
N PRO A 355 -27.76 -13.84 -11.92
CA PRO A 355 -26.46 -14.46 -11.78
C PRO A 355 -25.91 -14.36 -10.34
N ASP A 356 -25.34 -15.48 -9.85
CA ASP A 356 -24.75 -15.62 -8.51
C ASP A 356 -23.89 -14.42 -8.09
N ARG A 357 -23.08 -13.86 -9.02
CA ARG A 357 -22.17 -12.75 -8.72
C ARG A 357 -22.89 -11.46 -8.36
N ILE A 358 -24.08 -11.21 -8.89
CA ILE A 358 -24.90 -10.05 -8.52
C ILE A 358 -25.37 -10.22 -7.07
N LEU A 359 -26.00 -11.36 -6.78
CA LEU A 359 -26.56 -11.69 -5.46
C LEU A 359 -25.49 -11.65 -4.36
N THR A 360 -24.35 -12.30 -4.61
CA THR A 360 -23.25 -12.37 -3.66
C THR A 360 -22.53 -11.03 -3.48
N THR A 361 -22.46 -10.20 -4.53
CA THR A 361 -21.89 -8.84 -4.42
C THR A 361 -22.75 -7.97 -3.50
N VAL A 362 -24.08 -8.05 -3.60
CA VAL A 362 -24.99 -7.35 -2.68
C VAL A 362 -24.78 -7.83 -1.24
N MET A 363 -24.77 -9.16 -1.02
CA MET A 363 -24.57 -9.76 0.29
C MET A 363 -23.25 -9.30 0.93
N ARG A 364 -22.14 -9.47 0.21
CA ARG A 364 -20.79 -9.20 0.71
C ARG A 364 -20.56 -7.71 0.92
N LYS A 365 -20.70 -6.88 -0.13
CA LYS A 365 -20.27 -5.47 -0.09
C LYS A 365 -21.24 -4.56 0.66
N HIS A 366 -22.54 -4.77 0.53
CA HIS A 366 -23.50 -3.85 1.12
C HIS A 366 -23.93 -4.27 2.52
N GLN A 367 -23.92 -5.57 2.82
CA GLN A 367 -24.50 -6.09 4.07
C GLN A 367 -23.57 -6.95 4.93
N ARG A 368 -22.41 -7.37 4.41
CA ARG A 368 -21.46 -8.29 5.09
C ARG A 368 -22.14 -9.60 5.48
N TYR A 369 -22.97 -10.11 4.58
CA TYR A 369 -23.55 -11.44 4.71
C TYR A 369 -22.67 -12.47 4.03
N LEU A 370 -22.61 -13.66 4.61
CA LEU A 370 -21.92 -14.82 4.07
C LEU A 370 -22.93 -15.64 3.24
N PRO A 371 -22.76 -15.73 1.91
CA PRO A 371 -23.64 -16.51 1.06
C PRO A 371 -23.55 -18.01 1.40
N VAL A 372 -24.68 -18.70 1.45
CA VAL A 372 -24.71 -20.15 1.65
C VAL A 372 -24.72 -20.83 0.29
N ARG A 373 -23.77 -21.73 0.05
CA ARG A 373 -23.67 -22.55 -1.16
C ARG A 373 -24.03 -23.98 -0.84
N SER A 374 -24.62 -24.70 -1.79
CA SER A 374 -24.97 -26.10 -1.59
C SER A 374 -23.73 -26.95 -1.34
N SER A 375 -23.86 -27.89 -0.41
CA SER A 375 -22.82 -28.88 -0.11
C SER A 375 -22.97 -30.16 -0.94
N GLU A 376 -24.13 -30.36 -1.58
CA GLU A 376 -24.50 -31.61 -2.25
C GLU A 376 -24.07 -31.67 -3.72
N ASP A 377 -23.90 -30.52 -4.37
CA ASP A 377 -23.48 -30.43 -5.76
C ASP A 377 -22.00 -30.06 -5.86
N GLY A 378 -21.27 -30.77 -6.73
CA GLY A 378 -19.84 -30.49 -6.97
C GLY A 378 -19.58 -29.07 -7.49
N ALA A 379 -20.61 -28.42 -8.07
CA ALA A 379 -20.57 -27.03 -8.53
C ALA A 379 -20.83 -26.01 -7.41
N GLY A 380 -21.37 -26.43 -6.26
CA GLY A 380 -21.71 -25.56 -5.14
C GLY A 380 -22.62 -24.40 -5.53
N ARG A 381 -23.83 -24.67 -6.05
CA ARG A 381 -24.76 -23.59 -6.44
C ARG A 381 -25.15 -22.72 -5.24
N LEU A 382 -25.51 -21.47 -5.48
CA LEU A 382 -26.03 -20.59 -4.42
C LEU A 382 -27.39 -21.10 -3.91
N LEU A 383 -27.55 -21.17 -2.58
CA LEU A 383 -28.81 -21.47 -1.92
C LEU A 383 -29.53 -20.16 -1.52
N PRO A 384 -30.86 -20.17 -1.32
CA PRO A 384 -31.65 -19.00 -0.91
C PRO A 384 -31.43 -18.61 0.57
N HIS A 385 -30.20 -18.74 1.05
CA HIS A 385 -29.80 -18.55 2.44
C HIS A 385 -28.51 -17.73 2.55
N PHE A 386 -28.38 -17.03 3.67
CA PHE A 386 -27.18 -16.29 4.03
C PHE A 386 -26.98 -16.34 5.54
N VAL A 387 -25.75 -16.18 6.00
CA VAL A 387 -25.43 -16.00 7.42
C VAL A 387 -25.05 -14.54 7.66
N THR A 388 -25.64 -13.94 8.69
CA THR A 388 -25.23 -12.63 9.22
C THR A 388 -24.73 -12.78 10.66
N MET A 389 -23.99 -11.80 11.15
CA MET A 389 -23.48 -11.78 12.53
C MET A 389 -23.98 -10.53 13.24
N ALA A 390 -24.69 -10.74 14.35
CA ALA A 390 -24.98 -9.69 15.33
C ALA A 390 -23.79 -9.53 16.30
N ASN A 391 -23.75 -8.37 16.97
CA ASN A 391 -22.76 -8.07 18.00
C ASN A 391 -23.38 -8.21 19.40
N GLY A 392 -23.30 -9.40 19.95
CA GLY A 392 -23.85 -9.78 21.25
C GLY A 392 -25.28 -10.28 21.21
N ASP A 393 -25.86 -10.40 22.40
CA ASP A 393 -27.19 -10.96 22.60
C ASP A 393 -28.26 -10.13 21.88
N CYS A 394 -29.14 -10.81 21.16
CA CYS A 394 -30.25 -10.19 20.45
C CYS A 394 -31.42 -11.16 20.29
N ASP A 395 -32.55 -10.65 19.81
CA ASP A 395 -33.68 -11.47 19.37
C ASP A 395 -33.43 -11.89 17.91
N ASP A 396 -33.11 -13.18 17.72
CA ASP A 396 -32.79 -13.77 16.42
C ASP A 396 -33.87 -13.51 15.37
N GLU A 397 -35.15 -13.54 15.74
CA GLU A 397 -36.25 -13.40 14.78
C GLU A 397 -36.40 -11.94 14.33
N ILE A 398 -36.26 -11.00 15.26
CA ILE A 398 -36.27 -9.56 14.94
C ILE A 398 -35.09 -9.23 14.03
N VAL A 399 -33.88 -9.69 14.38
CA VAL A 399 -32.68 -9.42 13.59
C VAL A 399 -32.74 -10.12 12.24
N ARG A 400 -33.18 -11.38 12.17
CA ARG A 400 -33.39 -12.11 10.91
C ARG A 400 -34.32 -11.34 9.98
N ARG A 401 -35.55 -11.03 10.42
CA ARG A 401 -36.53 -10.31 9.61
C ARG A 401 -36.04 -8.94 9.14
N GLY A 402 -35.29 -8.22 9.98
CA GLY A 402 -34.67 -6.95 9.62
C GLY A 402 -33.69 -7.10 8.47
N ASN A 403 -32.76 -8.04 8.57
CA ASN A 403 -31.75 -8.32 7.54
C ASN A 403 -32.40 -8.86 6.25
N GLU A 404 -33.35 -9.78 6.34
CA GLU A 404 -34.11 -10.29 5.19
C GLU A 404 -34.87 -9.17 4.47
N SER A 405 -35.45 -8.22 5.21
CA SER A 405 -36.14 -7.09 4.60
C SER A 405 -35.22 -6.13 3.86
N VAL A 406 -34.02 -5.89 4.41
CA VAL A 406 -33.00 -5.08 3.74
C VAL A 406 -32.50 -5.78 2.47
N LEU A 407 -32.23 -7.09 2.55
CA LEU A 407 -31.76 -7.86 1.39
C LEU A 407 -32.81 -7.93 0.28
N ARG A 408 -34.08 -8.18 0.64
CA ARG A 408 -35.20 -8.21 -0.31
C ARG A 408 -35.30 -6.92 -1.12
N ALA A 409 -35.23 -5.76 -0.46
CA ALA A 409 -35.29 -4.47 -1.15
C ALA A 409 -34.15 -4.31 -2.18
N ARG A 410 -32.93 -4.73 -1.81
CA ARG A 410 -31.77 -4.69 -2.73
C ARG A 410 -31.89 -5.67 -3.90
N TYR A 411 -32.46 -6.85 -3.66
CA TYR A 411 -32.67 -7.84 -4.72
C TYR A 411 -33.82 -7.48 -5.65
N GLU A 412 -34.88 -6.83 -5.17
CA GLU A 412 -35.89 -6.23 -6.03
C GLU A 412 -35.29 -5.19 -6.98
N ASP A 413 -34.48 -4.28 -6.45
CA ASP A 413 -33.80 -3.26 -7.27
C ASP A 413 -32.89 -3.93 -8.33
N ALA A 414 -32.05 -4.89 -7.92
CA ALA A 414 -31.19 -5.62 -8.85
C ALA A 414 -31.98 -6.38 -9.92
N LEU A 415 -33.06 -7.07 -9.53
CA LEU A 415 -33.92 -7.80 -10.46
C LEU A 415 -34.61 -6.85 -11.44
N PHE A 416 -35.07 -5.70 -10.97
CA PHE A 416 -35.65 -4.66 -11.81
C PHE A 416 -34.65 -4.15 -12.85
N PHE A 417 -33.43 -3.79 -12.44
CA PHE A 417 -32.40 -3.30 -13.36
C PHE A 417 -31.99 -4.36 -14.39
N TRP A 418 -31.78 -5.60 -13.93
CA TRP A 418 -31.46 -6.74 -14.78
C TRP A 418 -32.53 -6.95 -15.86
N ASN A 419 -33.80 -7.02 -15.45
CA ASN A 419 -34.91 -7.21 -16.37
C ASN A 419 -35.14 -6.00 -17.29
N ALA A 420 -34.84 -4.79 -16.83
CA ALA A 420 -34.96 -3.59 -17.65
C ALA A 420 -33.88 -3.54 -18.73
N ASP A 421 -32.63 -3.85 -18.37
CA ASP A 421 -31.50 -3.88 -19.31
C ASP A 421 -31.65 -5.01 -20.33
N LEU A 422 -32.09 -6.21 -19.93
CA LEU A 422 -32.29 -7.35 -20.84
C LEU A 422 -33.42 -7.16 -21.87
N LYS A 423 -34.21 -6.07 -21.79
CA LYS A 423 -35.15 -5.70 -22.86
C LYS A 423 -34.43 -5.16 -24.10
N ALA A 424 -33.18 -4.71 -23.97
CA ALA A 424 -32.38 -4.25 -25.09
C ALA A 424 -32.05 -5.43 -26.02
N ALA A 425 -32.28 -5.24 -27.33
CA ALA A 425 -32.09 -6.28 -28.33
C ALA A 425 -30.62 -6.64 -28.59
N SER A 426 -29.69 -5.72 -28.30
CA SER A 426 -28.25 -5.93 -28.49
C SER A 426 -27.41 -5.07 -27.54
N ALA A 427 -26.13 -5.41 -27.39
CA ALA A 427 -25.20 -4.67 -26.52
C ALA A 427 -24.92 -3.25 -27.05
N GLU A 428 -24.97 -3.06 -28.37
CA GLU A 428 -24.82 -1.75 -29.03
C GLU A 428 -25.84 -0.73 -28.55
N ALA A 429 -27.04 -1.18 -28.14
CA ALA A 429 -28.10 -0.28 -27.70
C ALA A 429 -27.68 0.60 -26.52
N PHE A 430 -26.70 0.16 -25.72
CA PHE A 430 -26.16 0.91 -24.59
C PHE A 430 -25.01 1.85 -24.96
N VAL A 431 -24.32 1.62 -26.07
CA VAL A 431 -23.14 2.41 -26.49
C VAL A 431 -23.46 3.91 -26.60
N PRO A 432 -24.60 4.36 -27.19
CA PRO A 432 -24.96 5.78 -27.20
C PRO A 432 -25.15 6.39 -25.80
N GLY A 433 -25.50 5.57 -24.81
CA GLY A 433 -25.65 6.00 -23.41
C GLY A 433 -24.33 6.49 -22.81
N LEU A 434 -23.20 5.98 -23.28
CA LEU A 434 -21.87 6.38 -22.82
C LEU A 434 -21.54 7.85 -23.11
N GLU A 435 -22.21 8.47 -24.10
CA GLU A 435 -22.05 9.90 -24.38
C GLU A 435 -22.58 10.80 -23.25
N LYS A 436 -23.52 10.28 -22.46
CA LYS A 436 -24.12 11.02 -21.34
C LYS A 436 -23.29 10.92 -20.07
N LEU A 437 -22.35 9.97 -20.00
CA LEU A 437 -21.50 9.76 -18.85
C LEU A 437 -20.24 10.59 -19.03
N THR A 438 -20.02 11.58 -18.18
CA THR A 438 -18.81 12.40 -18.28
C THR A 438 -17.61 11.64 -17.72
N PHE A 439 -16.58 11.42 -18.54
CA PHE A 439 -15.31 10.85 -18.07
C PHE A 439 -14.51 11.93 -17.32
N GLU A 440 -14.23 13.03 -18.00
CA GLU A 440 -13.45 14.17 -17.51
C GLU A 440 -13.81 15.38 -18.37
N ASN A 441 -14.08 16.56 -17.81
CA ASN A 441 -14.64 17.70 -18.56
C ASN A 441 -13.82 18.18 -19.78
N ARG A 442 -12.49 18.13 -19.68
CA ARG A 442 -11.55 18.51 -20.74
C ARG A 442 -11.31 17.38 -21.75
N LEU A 443 -11.70 16.14 -21.44
CA LEU A 443 -11.57 14.97 -22.31
C LEU A 443 -12.92 14.45 -22.85
N GLY A 444 -14.01 14.93 -22.26
CA GLY A 444 -15.40 14.66 -22.60
C GLY A 444 -15.99 13.38 -21.99
N SER A 445 -16.73 12.63 -22.81
CA SER A 445 -17.60 11.52 -22.36
C SER A 445 -16.85 10.19 -22.21
N VAL A 446 -17.46 9.24 -21.51
CA VAL A 446 -17.03 7.83 -21.49
C VAL A 446 -17.15 7.22 -22.89
N GLY A 447 -18.08 7.67 -23.72
CA GLY A 447 -18.19 7.26 -25.13
C GLY A 447 -16.97 7.66 -25.96
N GLN A 448 -16.48 8.90 -25.77
CA GLN A 448 -15.22 9.35 -26.40
C GLN A 448 -14.03 8.55 -25.90
N ARG A 449 -13.99 8.25 -24.58
CA ARG A 449 -12.98 7.36 -24.03
C ARG A 449 -13.04 5.95 -24.64
N ALA A 450 -14.20 5.32 -24.71
CA ALA A 450 -14.37 3.98 -25.29
C ALA A 450 -13.84 3.88 -26.73
N ARG A 451 -14.06 4.92 -27.54
CA ARG A 451 -13.47 5.01 -28.89
C ARG A 451 -11.95 5.10 -28.85
N ARG A 452 -11.37 5.96 -28.00
CA ARG A 452 -9.91 6.02 -27.85
C ARG A 452 -9.34 4.67 -27.41
N ILE A 453 -10.01 3.95 -26.49
CA ILE A 453 -9.59 2.61 -26.07
C ILE A 453 -9.53 1.64 -27.24
N LYS A 454 -10.61 1.57 -28.04
CA LYS A 454 -10.67 0.77 -29.28
C LYS A 454 -9.49 1.10 -30.19
N ASP A 455 -9.25 2.37 -30.44
CA ASP A 455 -8.26 2.80 -31.42
C ASP A 455 -6.81 2.65 -30.91
N VAL A 456 -6.58 2.78 -29.60
CA VAL A 456 -5.28 2.46 -28.97
C VAL A 456 -5.03 0.96 -29.06
N ALA A 457 -6.02 0.13 -28.76
CA ALA A 457 -5.91 -1.32 -28.88
C ALA A 457 -5.63 -1.76 -30.32
N ALA A 458 -6.27 -1.11 -31.31
CA ALA A 458 -5.98 -1.33 -32.73
C ALA A 458 -4.53 -0.94 -33.11
N SER A 459 -4.03 0.19 -32.61
CA SER A 459 -2.63 0.59 -32.83
C SER A 459 -1.64 -0.40 -32.21
N LEU A 460 -1.92 -0.93 -31.02
CA LEU A 460 -1.09 -1.96 -30.39
C LEU A 460 -1.07 -3.25 -31.22
N ALA A 461 -2.21 -3.67 -31.76
CA ALA A 461 -2.28 -4.82 -32.67
C ALA A 461 -1.48 -4.60 -33.97
N ALA A 462 -1.45 -3.37 -34.49
CA ALA A 462 -0.61 -3.03 -35.64
C ALA A 462 0.89 -3.10 -35.31
N VAL A 463 1.31 -2.61 -34.14
CA VAL A 463 2.71 -2.73 -33.69
C VAL A 463 3.12 -4.20 -33.53
N LEU A 464 2.22 -5.04 -33.04
CA LEU A 464 2.44 -6.48 -32.97
C LEU A 464 2.65 -7.10 -34.36
N ASP A 465 1.81 -6.74 -35.32
CA ASP A 465 1.91 -7.21 -36.71
C ASP A 465 3.24 -6.78 -37.36
N GLU A 466 3.63 -5.51 -37.22
CA GLU A 466 4.91 -4.96 -37.71
C GLU A 466 6.12 -5.69 -37.13
N ARG A 467 6.01 -6.20 -35.90
CA ARG A 467 7.07 -6.94 -35.18
C ARG A 467 6.98 -8.45 -35.38
N GLY A 468 6.12 -8.93 -36.30
CA GLY A 468 5.98 -10.36 -36.63
C GLY A 468 5.23 -11.19 -35.58
N ALA A 469 4.53 -10.53 -34.66
CA ALA A 469 3.71 -11.12 -33.60
C ALA A 469 2.21 -10.78 -33.78
N GLY A 470 1.77 -10.62 -35.04
CA GLY A 470 0.41 -10.23 -35.39
C GLY A 470 -0.65 -11.18 -34.86
N LEU A 471 -1.83 -10.64 -34.57
CA LEU A 471 -2.97 -11.41 -34.09
C LEU A 471 -3.48 -12.36 -35.18
N SER A 472 -3.98 -13.53 -34.77
CA SER A 472 -4.73 -14.40 -35.69
C SER A 472 -5.95 -13.65 -36.25
N ALA A 473 -6.46 -14.05 -37.42
CA ALA A 473 -7.64 -13.41 -38.00
C ALA A 473 -8.87 -13.46 -37.06
N ALA A 474 -9.01 -14.54 -36.28
CA ALA A 474 -10.07 -14.69 -35.29
C ALA A 474 -9.88 -13.75 -34.09
N ASP A 475 -8.64 -13.62 -33.60
CA ASP A 475 -8.30 -12.71 -32.50
C ASP A 475 -8.45 -11.25 -32.91
N ALA A 476 -8.03 -10.90 -34.13
CA ALA A 476 -8.20 -9.55 -34.68
C ALA A 476 -9.69 -9.18 -34.82
N ALA A 477 -10.53 -10.10 -35.31
CA ALA A 477 -11.97 -9.91 -35.38
C ALA A 477 -12.60 -9.77 -33.98
N THR A 478 -12.15 -10.58 -33.01
CA THR A 478 -12.59 -10.50 -31.61
C THR A 478 -12.22 -9.16 -30.99
N LEU A 479 -10.98 -8.70 -31.18
CA LEU A 479 -10.49 -7.41 -30.66
C LEU A 479 -11.27 -6.24 -31.26
N ALA A 480 -11.49 -6.24 -32.58
CA ALA A 480 -12.23 -5.19 -33.26
C ALA A 480 -13.66 -5.08 -32.73
N ARG A 481 -14.34 -6.22 -32.60
CA ARG A 481 -15.72 -6.30 -32.12
C ARG A 481 -15.85 -5.93 -30.64
N ALA A 482 -14.97 -6.45 -29.78
CA ALA A 482 -14.94 -6.08 -28.37
C ALA A 482 -14.61 -4.59 -28.18
N GLY A 483 -13.74 -4.02 -29.02
CA GLY A 483 -13.44 -2.59 -29.03
C GLY A 483 -14.66 -1.71 -29.36
N GLU A 484 -15.54 -2.12 -30.27
CA GLU A 484 -16.80 -1.41 -30.56
C GLU A 484 -17.76 -1.37 -29.37
N LEU A 485 -17.70 -2.40 -28.54
CA LEU A 485 -18.53 -2.57 -27.35
C LEU A 485 -17.80 -2.15 -26.06
N ALA A 486 -16.59 -1.58 -26.15
CA ALA A 486 -15.79 -1.23 -24.99
C ALA A 486 -16.60 -0.35 -24.02
N LYS A 487 -16.68 -0.80 -22.75
CA LYS A 487 -17.35 -0.11 -21.64
C LYS A 487 -18.87 0.09 -21.81
N PHE A 488 -19.54 -0.59 -22.76
CA PHE A 488 -21.00 -0.42 -22.99
C PHE A 488 -21.82 -0.64 -21.73
N ASP A 489 -21.37 -1.56 -20.88
CA ASP A 489 -22.01 -1.94 -19.64
C ASP A 489 -22.09 -0.78 -18.64
N LEU A 490 -21.18 0.19 -18.68
CA LEU A 490 -21.24 1.38 -17.83
C LEU A 490 -22.51 2.23 -18.04
N ALA A 491 -23.18 2.10 -19.19
CA ALA A 491 -24.45 2.76 -19.48
C ALA A 491 -25.69 1.93 -19.10
N THR A 492 -25.51 0.70 -18.60
CA THR A 492 -26.60 -0.16 -18.13
C THR A 492 -27.08 0.28 -16.75
N GLN A 493 -28.36 0.09 -16.45
CA GLN A 493 -28.89 0.45 -15.13
C GLN A 493 -28.23 -0.36 -14.02
N MET A 494 -27.95 -1.64 -14.28
CA MET A 494 -27.28 -2.53 -13.34
C MET A 494 -25.91 -1.97 -12.91
N VAL A 495 -25.07 -1.54 -13.85
CA VAL A 495 -23.71 -1.06 -13.52
C VAL A 495 -23.72 0.37 -12.99
N VAL A 496 -24.68 1.21 -13.42
CA VAL A 496 -24.88 2.54 -12.81
C VAL A 496 -25.09 2.40 -11.30
N GLU A 497 -25.93 1.46 -10.86
CA GLU A 497 -26.15 1.25 -9.41
C GLU A 497 -25.11 0.36 -8.75
N MET A 498 -24.51 -0.56 -9.49
CA MET A 498 -23.52 -1.51 -8.97
C MET A 498 -22.24 -1.49 -9.80
N SER A 499 -21.53 -0.36 -9.79
CA SER A 499 -20.29 -0.14 -10.57
C SER A 499 -19.22 -1.23 -10.44
N SER A 500 -19.17 -1.98 -9.33
CA SER A 500 -18.22 -3.09 -9.17
C SER A 500 -18.59 -4.37 -9.95
N LEU A 501 -19.74 -4.38 -10.63
CA LEU A 501 -20.15 -5.43 -11.56
C LEU A 501 -19.76 -5.12 -13.01
N ALA A 502 -19.09 -3.99 -13.26
CA ALA A 502 -18.52 -3.69 -14.58
C ALA A 502 -17.60 -4.83 -15.07
N GLY A 503 -17.57 -5.05 -16.38
CA GLY A 503 -16.90 -6.19 -17.03
C GLY A 503 -17.68 -7.51 -16.88
N PHE A 504 -18.13 -7.85 -15.67
CA PHE A 504 -19.00 -9.01 -15.46
C PHE A 504 -20.35 -8.84 -16.19
N VAL A 505 -21.01 -7.70 -15.98
CA VAL A 505 -22.26 -7.37 -16.68
C VAL A 505 -22.03 -7.27 -18.19
N ALA A 506 -20.89 -6.70 -18.62
CA ALA A 506 -20.52 -6.67 -20.03
C ALA A 506 -20.55 -8.06 -20.66
N LYS A 507 -19.91 -9.05 -20.03
CA LYS A 507 -19.92 -10.44 -20.49
C LYS A 507 -21.32 -11.06 -20.46
N GLU A 508 -22.02 -10.96 -19.34
CA GLU A 508 -23.33 -11.61 -19.17
C GLU A 508 -24.37 -11.09 -20.16
N TYR A 509 -24.36 -9.79 -20.44
CA TYR A 509 -25.26 -9.16 -21.41
C TYR A 509 -24.83 -9.47 -22.84
N ALA A 510 -23.53 -9.34 -23.17
CA ALA A 510 -23.02 -9.67 -24.51
C ALA A 510 -23.40 -11.11 -24.92
N VAL A 511 -23.21 -12.10 -24.04
CA VAL A 511 -23.61 -13.49 -24.32
C VAL A 511 -25.12 -13.61 -24.56
N ARG A 512 -25.96 -13.03 -23.70
CA ARG A 512 -27.43 -13.10 -23.83
C ARG A 512 -27.96 -12.36 -25.05
N GLN A 513 -27.21 -11.38 -25.53
CA GLN A 513 -27.54 -10.55 -26.68
C GLN A 513 -26.91 -11.04 -27.99
N GLY A 514 -26.27 -12.21 -27.98
CA GLY A 514 -25.83 -12.92 -29.19
C GLY A 514 -24.38 -12.69 -29.62
N GLU A 515 -23.56 -12.02 -28.80
CA GLU A 515 -22.11 -11.93 -29.06
C GLU A 515 -21.43 -13.29 -28.88
N THR A 516 -20.28 -13.46 -29.54
CA THR A 516 -19.50 -14.69 -29.40
C THR A 516 -18.89 -14.80 -27.99
N PRO A 517 -18.67 -16.03 -27.47
CA PRO A 517 -18.00 -16.21 -26.19
C PRO A 517 -16.62 -15.51 -26.09
N ALA A 518 -15.88 -15.43 -27.21
CA ALA A 518 -14.59 -14.76 -27.27
C ALA A 518 -14.71 -13.23 -27.09
N VAL A 519 -15.69 -12.60 -27.74
CA VAL A 519 -15.97 -11.16 -27.58
C VAL A 519 -16.42 -10.86 -26.16
N ALA A 520 -17.35 -11.65 -25.62
CA ALA A 520 -17.84 -11.47 -24.25
C ALA A 520 -16.74 -11.68 -23.20
N ALA A 521 -15.81 -12.62 -23.43
CA ALA A 521 -14.63 -12.81 -22.58
C ALA A 521 -13.70 -11.58 -22.64
N ALA A 522 -13.35 -11.11 -23.84
CA ALA A 522 -12.49 -9.94 -24.02
C ALA A 522 -13.05 -8.67 -23.34
N LEU A 523 -14.38 -8.48 -23.39
CA LEU A 523 -15.06 -7.37 -22.70
C LEU A 523 -14.95 -7.42 -21.18
N ALA A 524 -15.06 -8.62 -20.57
CA ALA A 524 -14.81 -8.78 -19.14
C ALA A 524 -13.33 -8.64 -18.77
N GLU A 525 -12.44 -9.21 -19.60
CA GLU A 525 -11.00 -9.20 -19.40
C GLU A 525 -10.38 -7.81 -19.53
N MET A 526 -11.02 -6.88 -20.27
CA MET A 526 -10.58 -5.48 -20.34
C MET A 526 -10.37 -4.85 -18.95
N GLU A 527 -11.22 -5.22 -17.98
CA GLU A 527 -11.14 -4.70 -16.62
C GLU A 527 -10.02 -5.36 -15.79
N GLN A 528 -9.47 -6.50 -16.22
CA GLN A 528 -8.44 -7.25 -15.49
C GLN A 528 -7.01 -6.75 -15.76
N PRO A 529 -6.12 -6.80 -14.75
CA PRO A 529 -6.41 -7.04 -13.33
C PRO A 529 -6.95 -5.76 -12.65
N HIS A 530 -7.94 -5.88 -11.75
CA HIS A 530 -8.41 -4.74 -10.93
C HIS A 530 -7.55 -4.52 -9.69
N THR A 531 -7.05 -5.61 -9.10
CA THR A 531 -6.19 -5.63 -7.92
C THR A 531 -4.86 -6.33 -8.21
N ALA A 532 -3.88 -6.17 -7.31
CA ALA A 532 -2.61 -6.87 -7.42
C ALA A 532 -2.76 -8.41 -7.37
N ALA A 533 -3.83 -8.92 -6.74
CA ALA A 533 -4.09 -10.35 -6.60
C ALA A 533 -4.95 -10.96 -7.72
N ASP A 534 -5.56 -10.13 -8.58
CA ASP A 534 -6.40 -10.62 -9.66
C ASP A 534 -5.57 -11.33 -10.73
N ALA A 535 -6.19 -12.24 -11.48
CA ALA A 535 -5.57 -12.77 -12.69
C ALA A 535 -5.41 -11.68 -13.76
N VAL A 536 -4.38 -11.80 -14.60
CA VAL A 536 -4.29 -11.07 -15.87
C VAL A 536 -5.29 -11.65 -16.89
N PRO A 537 -5.67 -10.89 -17.93
CA PRO A 537 -6.47 -11.40 -19.05
C PRO A 537 -5.94 -12.73 -19.60
N ALA A 538 -6.84 -13.67 -19.88
CA ALA A 538 -6.46 -14.99 -20.39
C ALA A 538 -6.35 -15.03 -21.92
N SER A 539 -7.08 -14.15 -22.63
CA SER A 539 -7.06 -14.08 -24.10
C SER A 539 -6.17 -12.94 -24.59
N VAL A 540 -5.52 -13.12 -25.75
CA VAL A 540 -4.73 -12.06 -26.39
C VAL A 540 -5.60 -10.84 -26.74
N PRO A 541 -6.82 -10.98 -27.32
CA PRO A 541 -7.72 -9.84 -27.55
C PRO A 541 -8.09 -9.09 -26.26
N GLY A 542 -8.43 -9.81 -25.18
CA GLY A 542 -8.75 -9.21 -23.89
C GLY A 542 -7.57 -8.44 -23.30
N ALA A 543 -6.35 -9.01 -23.40
CA ALA A 543 -5.12 -8.38 -22.93
C ALA A 543 -4.78 -7.09 -23.70
N VAL A 544 -4.89 -7.09 -25.04
CA VAL A 544 -4.65 -5.89 -25.87
C VAL A 544 -5.69 -4.81 -25.57
N LEU A 545 -6.96 -5.18 -25.38
CA LEU A 545 -8.02 -4.24 -25.01
C LEU A 545 -7.82 -3.65 -23.60
N ALA A 546 -7.42 -4.49 -22.64
CA ALA A 546 -7.07 -4.08 -21.27
C ALA A 546 -5.88 -3.12 -21.21
N LEU A 547 -4.87 -3.33 -22.08
CA LEU A 547 -3.75 -2.41 -22.27
C LEU A 547 -4.24 -1.08 -22.87
N GLY A 548 -5.10 -1.13 -23.89
CA GLY A 548 -5.70 0.08 -24.48
C GLY A 548 -6.41 0.96 -23.45
N ASP A 549 -7.20 0.36 -22.55
CA ASP A 549 -7.89 1.07 -21.47
C ASP A 549 -6.92 1.77 -20.50
N ARG A 550 -5.85 1.08 -20.10
CA ARG A 550 -4.89 1.58 -19.12
C ARG A 550 -3.95 2.62 -19.71
N PHE A 551 -3.50 2.44 -20.95
CA PHE A 551 -2.68 3.43 -21.65
C PHE A 551 -3.45 4.71 -21.94
N ASP A 552 -4.73 4.61 -22.35
CA ASP A 552 -5.60 5.79 -22.49
C ASP A 552 -5.70 6.54 -21.16
N LEU A 553 -6.01 5.85 -20.06
CA LEU A 553 -6.16 6.48 -18.74
C LEU A 553 -4.86 7.16 -18.26
N LEU A 554 -3.73 6.45 -18.35
CA LEU A 554 -2.42 6.97 -17.95
C LEU A 554 -2.07 8.22 -18.76
N MET A 555 -2.13 8.11 -20.09
CA MET A 555 -1.75 9.20 -20.97
C MET A 555 -2.68 10.41 -20.84
N ALA A 556 -3.99 10.17 -20.74
CA ALA A 556 -4.99 11.22 -20.59
C ALA A 556 -4.78 12.02 -19.30
N MET A 557 -4.56 11.35 -18.16
CA MET A 557 -4.34 12.07 -16.90
C MET A 557 -3.00 12.82 -16.88
N TYR A 558 -1.95 12.27 -17.51
CA TYR A 558 -0.67 12.97 -17.65
C TYR A 558 -0.78 14.20 -18.55
N ALA A 559 -1.51 14.12 -19.66
CA ALA A 559 -1.77 15.26 -20.54
C ALA A 559 -2.52 16.40 -19.82
N LEU A 560 -3.39 16.08 -18.85
CA LEU A 560 -4.09 17.07 -18.05
C LEU A 560 -3.28 17.62 -16.87
N GLY A 561 -2.10 17.06 -16.57
CA GLY A 561 -1.30 17.38 -15.38
C GLY A 561 -1.86 16.77 -14.08
N ALA A 562 -2.74 15.77 -14.16
CA ALA A 562 -3.40 15.12 -13.03
C ALA A 562 -2.57 13.99 -12.43
N LYS A 563 -1.30 14.28 -12.09
CA LYS A 563 -0.32 13.32 -11.57
C LYS A 563 -0.67 12.91 -10.11
N PRO A 564 -0.45 11.64 -9.69
CA PRO A 564 -0.62 11.24 -8.29
C PRO A 564 0.34 12.01 -7.37
N THR A 565 -0.09 12.36 -6.15
CA THR A 565 0.74 13.11 -5.17
C THR A 565 0.66 12.47 -3.79
N GLY A 566 1.81 12.23 -3.15
CA GLY A 566 1.87 11.60 -1.82
C GLY A 566 1.08 10.29 -1.78
N SER A 567 0.16 10.13 -0.83
CA SER A 567 -0.76 8.98 -0.77
C SER A 567 -1.96 9.09 -1.72
N SER A 568 -2.29 10.28 -2.22
CA SER A 568 -3.50 10.53 -3.01
C SER A 568 -3.36 10.05 -4.47
N ASP A 569 -4.26 9.17 -4.89
CA ASP A 569 -4.41 8.70 -6.28
C ASP A 569 -5.91 8.65 -6.65
N PRO A 570 -6.53 9.81 -6.95
CA PRO A 570 -7.97 9.90 -7.16
C PRO A 570 -8.47 9.20 -8.44
N TYR A 571 -7.59 8.99 -9.42
CA TYR A 571 -7.92 8.36 -10.70
C TYR A 571 -7.43 6.91 -10.81
N GLY A 572 -6.76 6.37 -9.79
CA GLY A 572 -6.29 4.99 -9.76
C GLY A 572 -5.12 4.69 -10.70
N LEU A 573 -4.27 5.69 -10.98
CA LEU A 573 -3.14 5.57 -11.91
C LEU A 573 -2.10 4.55 -11.45
N ARG A 574 -1.92 4.36 -10.13
CA ARG A 574 -1.02 3.32 -9.61
C ARG A 574 -1.51 1.92 -9.97
N ARG A 575 -2.83 1.71 -9.88
CA ARG A 575 -3.45 0.42 -10.28
C ARG A 575 -3.39 0.22 -11.78
N ALA A 576 -3.64 1.26 -12.57
CA ALA A 576 -3.52 1.20 -14.03
C ALA A 576 -2.10 0.84 -14.47
N ALA A 577 -1.08 1.51 -13.92
CA ALA A 577 0.33 1.22 -14.20
C ALA A 577 0.71 -0.21 -13.78
N LEU A 578 0.28 -0.67 -12.60
CA LEU A 578 0.52 -2.04 -12.16
C LEU A 578 -0.14 -3.06 -13.11
N GLY A 579 -1.35 -2.78 -13.59
CA GLY A 579 -2.02 -3.62 -14.58
C GLY A 579 -1.26 -3.71 -15.90
N VAL A 580 -0.74 -2.59 -16.43
CA VAL A 580 0.12 -2.60 -17.64
C VAL A 580 1.36 -3.47 -17.42
N ILE A 581 2.04 -3.27 -16.29
CA ILE A 581 3.24 -4.04 -15.94
C ILE A 581 2.94 -5.53 -15.92
N ARG A 582 1.88 -5.95 -15.23
CA ARG A 582 1.53 -7.35 -15.05
C ARG A 582 1.14 -8.00 -16.38
N ILE A 583 0.31 -7.34 -17.20
CA ILE A 583 -0.10 -7.87 -18.51
C ILE A 583 1.13 -8.07 -19.42
N LEU A 584 2.05 -7.10 -19.46
CA LEU A 584 3.27 -7.19 -20.28
C LEU A 584 4.32 -8.14 -19.71
N ARG A 585 4.31 -8.40 -18.39
CA ARG A 585 5.29 -9.26 -17.71
C ARG A 585 4.89 -10.72 -17.66
N GLU A 586 3.66 -11.01 -17.24
CA GLU A 586 3.17 -12.39 -17.02
C GLU A 586 2.91 -13.11 -18.34
N GLY A 587 2.69 -12.34 -19.41
CA GLY A 587 2.50 -12.87 -20.76
C GLY A 587 1.13 -13.51 -20.96
N VAL A 588 0.61 -13.39 -22.18
CA VAL A 588 -0.63 -14.03 -22.62
C VAL A 588 -0.38 -14.62 -24.02
N GLY A 589 -0.93 -15.80 -24.29
CA GLY A 589 -0.76 -16.49 -25.59
C GLY A 589 0.71 -16.78 -25.94
N ASP A 590 1.44 -17.45 -25.05
CA ASP A 590 2.86 -17.85 -25.25
C ASP A 590 3.82 -16.68 -25.53
N GLY A 591 3.58 -15.55 -24.87
CA GLY A 591 4.44 -14.37 -25.01
C GLY A 591 4.12 -13.50 -26.23
N ALA A 592 2.92 -13.62 -26.81
CA ALA A 592 2.48 -12.80 -27.94
C ALA A 592 2.65 -11.28 -27.73
N LEU A 593 2.62 -10.81 -26.47
CA LEU A 593 2.76 -9.40 -26.12
C LEU A 593 4.19 -8.97 -25.77
N ALA A 594 5.16 -9.89 -25.77
CA ALA A 594 6.53 -9.62 -25.30
C ALA A 594 7.26 -8.55 -26.13
N SER A 595 6.84 -8.36 -27.38
CA SER A 595 7.41 -7.33 -28.25
C SER A 595 6.86 -5.93 -27.97
N LEU A 596 5.77 -5.76 -27.20
CA LEU A 596 5.21 -4.45 -26.85
C LEU A 596 5.97 -3.79 -25.71
N THR A 597 6.12 -2.47 -25.81
CA THR A 597 6.71 -1.63 -24.78
C THR A 597 5.65 -0.71 -24.16
N VAL A 598 5.93 -0.19 -22.96
CA VAL A 598 5.13 0.84 -22.30
C VAL A 598 5.02 2.08 -23.19
N ARG A 599 6.11 2.45 -23.87
CA ARG A 599 6.16 3.59 -24.77
C ARG A 599 5.25 3.43 -25.99
N ASP A 600 5.14 2.23 -26.56
CA ASP A 600 4.24 1.96 -27.70
C ASP A 600 2.79 2.33 -27.34
N GLY A 601 2.32 1.89 -26.18
CA GLY A 601 0.96 2.17 -25.70
C GLY A 601 0.73 3.63 -25.34
N LEU A 602 1.67 4.27 -24.63
CA LEU A 602 1.58 5.69 -24.30
C LEU A 602 1.58 6.58 -25.55
N ALA A 603 2.43 6.26 -26.54
CA ALA A 603 2.48 6.97 -27.80
C ALA A 603 1.18 6.81 -28.59
N ALA A 604 0.64 5.59 -28.69
CA ALA A 604 -0.65 5.34 -29.34
C ALA A 604 -1.79 6.15 -28.68
N ALA A 605 -1.85 6.18 -27.34
CA ALA A 605 -2.83 6.98 -26.61
C ALA A 605 -2.64 8.49 -26.82
N ALA A 606 -1.39 8.97 -26.87
CA ALA A 606 -1.09 10.38 -27.10
C ALA A 606 -1.55 10.85 -28.49
N VAL A 607 -1.41 10.01 -29.52
CA VAL A 607 -1.93 10.30 -30.87
C VAL A 607 -3.44 10.47 -30.84
N ARG A 608 -4.17 9.54 -30.22
CA ARG A 608 -5.64 9.59 -30.13
C ARG A 608 -6.15 10.80 -29.35
N LEU A 609 -5.43 11.23 -28.31
CA LEU A 609 -5.75 12.45 -27.58
C LEU A 609 -5.57 13.70 -28.45
N ARG A 610 -4.49 13.78 -29.24
CA ARG A 610 -4.24 14.91 -30.15
C ARG A 610 -5.28 15.00 -31.27
N GLU A 611 -5.72 13.86 -31.80
CA GLU A 611 -6.81 13.80 -32.79
C GLU A 611 -8.16 14.30 -32.24
N GLN A 612 -8.31 14.31 -30.91
CA GLN A 612 -9.46 14.89 -30.21
C GLN A 612 -9.20 16.34 -29.73
N ASP A 613 -8.19 17.02 -30.29
CA ASP A 613 -7.78 18.38 -29.92
C ASP A 613 -7.38 18.55 -28.44
N VAL A 614 -6.98 17.46 -27.78
CA VAL A 614 -6.44 17.52 -26.42
C VAL A 614 -4.95 17.85 -26.48
N ALA A 615 -4.55 18.93 -25.83
CA ALA A 615 -3.14 19.29 -25.70
C ALA A 615 -2.38 18.22 -24.90
N VAL A 616 -1.35 17.64 -25.52
CA VAL A 616 -0.42 16.70 -24.89
C VAL A 616 0.95 17.36 -24.79
N PRO A 617 1.38 17.82 -23.61
CA PRO A 617 2.72 18.36 -23.40
C PRO A 617 3.82 17.39 -23.85
N GLU A 618 4.94 17.92 -24.35
CA GLU A 618 6.02 17.10 -24.93
C GLU A 618 6.63 16.09 -23.94
N ASP A 619 6.70 16.46 -22.66
CA ASP A 619 7.25 15.65 -21.57
C ASP A 619 6.26 14.60 -21.02
N SER A 620 5.01 14.59 -21.48
CA SER A 620 3.96 13.77 -20.83
C SER A 620 4.17 12.27 -21.03
N ILE A 621 4.73 11.83 -22.16
CA ILE A 621 5.05 10.42 -22.40
C ILE A 621 6.19 9.98 -21.47
N GLU A 622 7.27 10.76 -21.40
CA GLU A 622 8.43 10.46 -20.55
C GLU A 622 8.04 10.41 -19.07
N ALA A 623 7.25 11.38 -18.61
CA ALA A 623 6.79 11.42 -17.23
C ALA A 623 5.84 10.24 -16.88
N ALA A 624 5.02 9.78 -17.83
CA ALA A 624 4.16 8.62 -17.63
C ALA A 624 4.96 7.31 -17.64
N GLU A 625 5.96 7.20 -18.52
CA GLU A 625 6.87 6.06 -18.59
C GLU A 625 7.73 5.94 -17.32
N GLU A 626 8.30 7.05 -16.83
CA GLU A 626 9.04 7.10 -15.56
C GLU A 626 8.16 6.65 -14.38
N PHE A 627 6.90 7.04 -14.38
CA PHE A 627 5.96 6.61 -13.36
C PHE A 627 5.69 5.11 -13.41
N VAL A 628 5.48 4.53 -14.60
CA VAL A 628 5.34 3.08 -14.78
C VAL A 628 6.63 2.37 -14.34
N ALA A 629 7.81 2.86 -14.72
CA ALA A 629 9.08 2.30 -14.28
C ALA A 629 9.26 2.33 -12.75
N GLY A 630 8.88 3.43 -12.10
CA GLY A 630 8.89 3.55 -10.64
C GLY A 630 7.90 2.59 -9.96
N ARG A 631 6.76 2.26 -10.60
CA ARG A 631 5.84 1.23 -10.12
C ARG A 631 6.41 -0.18 -10.32
N PHE A 632 7.09 -0.45 -11.43
CA PHE A 632 7.78 -1.72 -11.66
C PHE A 632 8.84 -1.97 -10.59
N ALA A 633 9.66 -0.95 -10.28
CA ALA A 633 10.66 -1.05 -9.21
C ALA A 633 10.01 -1.34 -7.83
N GLN A 634 8.84 -0.76 -7.54
CA GLN A 634 8.11 -1.06 -6.31
C GLN A 634 7.60 -2.49 -6.28
N LEU A 635 7.02 -2.97 -7.38
CA LEU A 635 6.54 -4.35 -7.50
C LEU A 635 7.66 -5.36 -7.22
N LEU A 636 8.84 -5.16 -7.81
CA LEU A 636 10.00 -6.04 -7.57
C LEU A 636 10.44 -6.03 -6.09
N ARG A 637 10.40 -4.88 -5.42
CA ARG A 637 10.71 -4.79 -3.98
C ARG A 637 9.67 -5.53 -3.13
N ASP A 638 8.39 -5.41 -3.49
CA ASP A 638 7.30 -6.09 -2.81
C ASP A 638 7.41 -7.62 -2.98
N GLU A 639 7.98 -8.08 -4.09
CA GLU A 639 8.34 -9.48 -4.36
C GLU A 639 9.64 -9.95 -3.67
N GLY A 640 10.31 -9.09 -2.91
CA GLY A 640 11.52 -9.42 -2.16
C GLY A 640 12.82 -9.34 -2.96
N VAL A 641 12.82 -8.72 -4.15
CA VAL A 641 14.05 -8.52 -4.94
C VAL A 641 14.94 -7.48 -4.25
N GLY A 642 16.22 -7.84 -4.05
CA GLY A 642 17.21 -6.96 -3.43
C GLY A 642 17.40 -5.63 -4.16
N ALA A 643 17.61 -4.55 -3.41
CA ALA A 643 17.63 -3.18 -3.94
C ALA A 643 18.63 -2.99 -5.10
N GLY A 644 19.82 -3.60 -5.01
CA GLY A 644 20.82 -3.54 -6.08
C GLY A 644 20.35 -4.18 -7.39
N PHE A 645 19.72 -5.35 -7.33
CA PHE A 645 19.15 -6.00 -8.52
C PHE A 645 17.96 -5.21 -9.10
N VAL A 646 17.13 -4.59 -8.26
CA VAL A 646 16.06 -3.71 -8.73
C VAL A 646 16.62 -2.54 -9.53
N GLN A 647 17.66 -1.88 -9.04
CA GLN A 647 18.31 -0.78 -9.77
C GLN A 647 18.98 -1.29 -11.05
N ALA A 648 19.60 -2.47 -11.02
CA ALA A 648 20.24 -3.07 -12.18
C ALA A 648 19.29 -3.28 -13.37
N VAL A 649 18.02 -3.63 -13.14
CA VAL A 649 17.08 -3.90 -14.26
C VAL A 649 16.14 -2.74 -14.58
N LEU A 650 16.18 -1.66 -13.80
CA LEU A 650 15.28 -0.52 -13.96
C LEU A 650 15.37 0.16 -15.34
N PRO A 651 16.55 0.27 -16.00
CA PRO A 651 16.61 0.81 -17.36
C PRO A 651 15.78 0.02 -18.38
N GLY A 652 15.57 -1.28 -18.15
CA GLY A 652 14.74 -2.15 -18.99
C GLY A 652 13.24 -2.06 -18.70
N ALA A 653 12.79 -1.28 -17.71
CA ALA A 653 11.40 -1.27 -17.23
C ALA A 653 10.36 -0.85 -18.28
N GLY A 654 10.77 -0.19 -19.36
CA GLY A 654 9.92 0.08 -20.53
C GLY A 654 9.42 -1.19 -21.23
N SER A 655 10.05 -2.34 -21.00
CA SER A 655 9.64 -3.67 -21.45
C SER A 655 9.56 -4.64 -20.26
N PRO A 656 8.49 -4.61 -19.44
CA PRO A 656 8.41 -5.35 -18.18
C PRO A 656 8.70 -6.86 -18.29
N GLY A 657 8.23 -7.52 -19.35
CA GLY A 657 8.52 -8.93 -19.60
C GLY A 657 10.00 -9.20 -19.84
N ARG A 658 10.64 -8.43 -20.73
CA ARG A 658 12.10 -8.53 -20.98
C ARG A 658 12.90 -8.23 -19.72
N ALA A 659 12.53 -7.19 -18.97
CA ALA A 659 13.19 -6.84 -17.71
C ALA A 659 13.08 -7.96 -16.66
N ALA A 660 11.94 -8.65 -16.58
CA ALA A 660 11.78 -9.79 -15.69
C ALA A 660 12.64 -11.00 -16.10
N THR A 661 12.71 -11.32 -17.39
CA THR A 661 13.63 -12.35 -17.90
C THR A 661 15.09 -12.00 -17.61
N THR A 662 15.47 -10.74 -17.85
CA THR A 662 16.81 -10.23 -17.53
C THR A 662 17.12 -10.33 -16.04
N LEU A 663 16.18 -9.97 -15.16
CA LEU A 663 16.34 -10.10 -13.72
C LEU A 663 16.59 -11.55 -13.30
N ALA A 664 15.79 -12.48 -13.81
CA ALA A 664 15.94 -13.91 -13.51
C ALA A 664 17.32 -14.44 -13.94
N ALA A 665 17.79 -14.03 -15.14
CA ALA A 665 19.12 -14.37 -15.62
C ALA A 665 20.22 -13.79 -14.72
N LEU A 666 20.12 -12.52 -14.32
CA LEU A 666 21.09 -11.87 -13.43
C LEU A 666 21.16 -12.54 -12.05
N GLN A 667 20.01 -12.91 -11.48
CA GLN A 667 19.95 -13.63 -10.20
C GLN A 667 20.55 -15.04 -10.32
N GLY A 668 20.30 -15.75 -11.42
CA GLY A 668 20.89 -17.06 -11.70
C GLY A 668 22.42 -17.02 -11.86
N LEU A 669 22.94 -15.94 -12.44
CA LEU A 669 24.38 -15.72 -12.66
C LEU A 669 25.09 -15.10 -11.45
N ALA A 670 24.37 -14.68 -10.42
CA ALA A 670 24.93 -13.91 -9.31
C ALA A 670 26.02 -14.65 -8.52
N ALA A 671 25.97 -15.99 -8.52
CA ALA A 671 26.95 -16.86 -7.85
C ALA A 671 28.17 -17.20 -8.72
N ASP A 672 28.18 -16.80 -10.00
CA ASP A 672 29.23 -17.17 -10.94
C ASP A 672 30.39 -16.18 -10.91
N ASP A 673 31.57 -16.65 -10.49
CA ASP A 673 32.77 -15.82 -10.37
C ASP A 673 33.25 -15.25 -11.71
N GLY A 674 33.12 -15.99 -12.81
CA GLY A 674 33.51 -15.47 -14.12
C GLY A 674 32.54 -14.42 -14.66
N PHE A 675 31.25 -14.49 -14.27
CA PHE A 675 30.30 -13.41 -14.55
C PHE A 675 30.61 -12.17 -13.70
N ARG A 676 30.96 -12.34 -12.42
CA ARG A 676 31.39 -11.23 -11.56
C ARG A 676 32.64 -10.53 -12.11
N ASP A 677 33.61 -11.29 -12.59
CA ASP A 677 34.83 -10.73 -13.19
C ASP A 677 34.51 -9.96 -14.48
N LEU A 678 33.56 -10.44 -15.29
CA LEU A 678 33.06 -9.73 -16.47
C LEU A 678 32.39 -8.40 -16.08
N VAL A 679 31.50 -8.41 -15.08
CA VAL A 679 30.85 -7.19 -14.58
C VAL A 679 31.88 -6.18 -14.05
N ALA A 680 32.87 -6.65 -13.29
CA ALA A 680 33.95 -5.80 -12.77
C ALA A 680 34.81 -5.19 -13.91
N ALA A 681 35.08 -5.97 -14.96
CA ALA A 681 35.78 -5.50 -16.15
C ALA A 681 35.00 -4.40 -16.87
N LEU A 682 33.68 -4.59 -17.07
CA LEU A 682 32.80 -3.56 -17.65
C LEU A 682 32.73 -2.30 -16.79
N GLN A 683 32.71 -2.44 -15.46
CA GLN A 683 32.74 -1.28 -14.56
C GLN A 683 34.05 -0.52 -14.61
N ARG A 684 35.18 -1.21 -14.75
CA ARG A 684 36.49 -0.55 -14.93
C ARG A 684 36.50 0.29 -16.21
N ILE A 685 35.91 -0.23 -17.28
CA ILE A 685 35.72 0.49 -18.54
C ILE A 685 34.84 1.73 -18.33
N GLU A 686 33.68 1.56 -17.71
CA GLU A 686 32.72 2.64 -17.46
C GLU A 686 33.30 3.80 -16.63
N ARG A 687 34.17 3.51 -15.65
CA ARG A 687 34.83 4.54 -14.82
C ARG A 687 35.87 5.37 -15.59
N ILE A 688 36.46 4.81 -16.63
CA ILE A 688 37.58 5.43 -17.37
C ILE A 688 37.09 6.13 -18.64
N VAL A 689 36.10 5.55 -19.33
CA VAL A 689 35.58 6.08 -20.59
C VAL A 689 34.62 7.25 -20.31
N PRO A 690 34.91 8.47 -20.79
CA PRO A 690 34.00 9.60 -20.63
C PRO A 690 32.63 9.33 -21.30
N ALA A 691 31.57 9.82 -20.67
CA ALA A 691 30.22 9.75 -21.25
C ALA A 691 30.17 10.45 -22.62
N GLY A 692 29.51 9.81 -23.60
CA GLY A 692 29.43 10.32 -24.98
C GLY A 692 30.61 9.97 -25.89
N THR A 693 31.58 9.18 -25.42
CA THR A 693 32.66 8.64 -26.28
C THR A 693 32.07 7.70 -27.33
N ALA A 694 32.41 7.92 -28.61
CA ALA A 694 31.95 7.06 -29.70
C ALA A 694 32.56 5.66 -29.60
N ALA A 695 31.74 4.62 -29.77
CA ALA A 695 32.14 3.21 -29.80
C ALA A 695 32.81 2.82 -31.13
N THR A 696 33.80 3.61 -31.55
CA THR A 696 34.53 3.45 -32.82
C THR A 696 35.99 3.78 -32.62
N TYR A 697 36.88 3.02 -33.24
CA TYR A 697 38.33 3.19 -33.12
C TYR A 697 39.04 2.99 -34.47
N ASP A 698 40.20 3.63 -34.63
CA ASP A 698 41.11 3.39 -35.76
C ASP A 698 42.10 2.29 -35.37
N ALA A 699 41.94 1.11 -35.99
CA ALA A 699 42.80 -0.04 -35.72
C ALA A 699 44.27 0.21 -36.09
N GLY A 700 44.56 1.11 -37.04
CA GLY A 700 45.95 1.43 -37.43
C GLY A 700 46.75 2.17 -36.35
N LEU A 701 46.06 2.73 -35.35
CA LEU A 701 46.66 3.43 -34.21
C LEU A 701 46.81 2.55 -32.95
N LEU A 702 46.38 1.28 -33.04
CA LEU A 702 46.43 0.29 -31.96
C LEU A 702 47.53 -0.72 -32.26
N THR A 703 48.76 -0.43 -31.86
CA THR A 703 49.96 -1.18 -32.25
C THR A 703 50.49 -2.12 -31.18
N GLU A 704 50.04 -1.97 -29.94
CA GLU A 704 50.53 -2.77 -28.82
C GLU A 704 49.84 -4.15 -28.75
N PRO A 705 50.55 -5.23 -28.35
CA PRO A 705 49.97 -6.58 -28.30
C PRO A 705 48.72 -6.71 -27.42
N ALA A 706 48.60 -5.89 -26.36
CA ALA A 706 47.42 -5.90 -25.48
C ALA A 706 46.21 -5.20 -26.13
N GLU A 707 46.42 -4.21 -26.99
CA GLU A 707 45.35 -3.55 -27.76
C GLU A 707 44.78 -4.50 -28.82
N GLU A 708 45.68 -5.17 -29.55
CA GLU A 708 45.33 -6.17 -30.55
C GLU A 708 44.60 -7.38 -29.94
N GLY A 709 45.06 -7.84 -28.76
CA GLY A 709 44.41 -8.92 -28.03
C GLY A 709 42.96 -8.61 -27.63
N LEU A 710 42.69 -7.38 -27.16
CA LEU A 710 41.33 -6.94 -26.84
C LEU A 710 40.47 -6.77 -28.10
N ARG A 711 41.04 -6.23 -29.18
CA ARG A 711 40.36 -6.07 -30.47
C ARG A 711 39.90 -7.41 -31.04
N LEU A 712 40.77 -8.42 -31.05
CA LEU A 712 40.44 -9.77 -31.55
C LEU A 712 39.39 -10.45 -30.67
N ALA A 713 39.47 -10.30 -29.35
CA ALA A 713 38.46 -10.85 -28.44
C ALA A 713 37.09 -10.19 -28.65
N LEU A 714 37.06 -8.88 -28.92
CA LEU A 714 35.84 -8.13 -29.25
C LEU A 714 35.23 -8.60 -30.58
N GLU A 715 36.05 -8.77 -31.62
CA GLU A 715 35.59 -9.23 -32.95
C GLU A 715 35.11 -10.69 -32.95
N ALA A 716 35.62 -11.51 -32.03
CA ALA A 716 35.21 -12.90 -31.86
C ALA A 716 33.87 -13.05 -31.13
N LEU A 717 33.30 -11.99 -30.54
CA LEU A 717 32.00 -12.06 -29.89
C LEU A 717 30.88 -12.23 -30.92
N PRO A 718 30.01 -13.25 -30.77
CA PRO A 718 28.85 -13.38 -31.63
C PRO A 718 27.94 -12.18 -31.47
N ALA A 719 27.47 -11.58 -32.58
CA ALA A 719 26.53 -10.47 -32.54
C ALA A 719 25.23 -10.80 -31.76
N ALA A 720 24.83 -12.07 -31.75
CA ALA A 720 23.68 -12.57 -30.99
C ALA A 720 23.91 -12.64 -29.48
N ALA A 721 25.16 -12.59 -28.99
CA ALA A 721 25.48 -12.68 -27.57
C ALA A 721 24.93 -11.48 -26.79
N SER A 722 24.86 -10.29 -27.41
CA SER A 722 24.35 -9.06 -26.78
C SER A 722 22.83 -9.02 -26.62
N ALA A 723 22.09 -9.97 -27.20
CA ALA A 723 20.62 -9.98 -27.16
C ALA A 723 20.06 -10.33 -25.77
N GLU A 724 20.76 -11.21 -25.04
CA GLU A 724 20.34 -11.71 -23.72
C GLU A 724 21.52 -11.79 -22.76
N VAL A 725 21.27 -11.48 -21.50
CA VAL A 725 22.31 -11.48 -20.46
C VAL A 725 22.96 -12.86 -20.28
N GLY A 726 22.20 -13.96 -20.39
CA GLY A 726 22.75 -15.32 -20.29
C GLY A 726 23.80 -15.60 -21.35
N SER A 727 23.43 -15.44 -22.61
CA SER A 727 24.34 -15.61 -23.76
C SER A 727 25.54 -14.66 -23.70
N TYR A 728 25.33 -13.42 -23.26
CA TYR A 728 26.41 -12.46 -23.06
C TYR A 728 27.37 -12.90 -21.95
N ALA A 729 26.85 -13.42 -20.82
CA ALA A 729 27.67 -13.88 -19.71
C ALA A 729 28.54 -15.09 -20.08
N GLU A 730 28.09 -15.93 -21.01
CA GLU A 730 28.90 -17.04 -21.53
C GLU A 730 29.99 -16.55 -22.49
N ALA A 731 29.60 -15.80 -23.53
CA ALA A 731 30.53 -15.33 -24.55
C ALA A 731 31.52 -14.28 -24.01
N GLY A 732 31.04 -13.38 -23.16
CA GLY A 732 31.78 -12.24 -22.61
C GLY A 732 32.93 -12.63 -21.69
N ARG A 733 32.98 -13.85 -21.15
CA ARG A 733 34.13 -14.32 -20.35
C ARG A 733 35.46 -14.21 -21.08
N ALA A 734 35.44 -14.38 -22.40
CA ALA A 734 36.61 -14.24 -23.25
C ALA A 734 37.20 -12.82 -23.21
N LEU A 735 36.42 -11.80 -22.81
CA LEU A 735 36.89 -10.42 -22.66
C LEU A 735 37.66 -10.17 -21.36
N VAL A 736 37.41 -10.95 -20.30
CA VAL A 736 37.95 -10.66 -18.95
C VAL A 736 39.48 -10.58 -18.96
N GLY A 737 40.14 -11.60 -19.49
CA GLY A 737 41.61 -11.66 -19.60
C GLY A 737 42.20 -10.55 -20.47
N PRO A 738 41.73 -10.36 -21.72
CA PRO A 738 42.17 -9.27 -22.58
C PRO A 738 41.96 -7.88 -21.99
N VAL A 739 40.83 -7.61 -21.33
CA VAL A 739 40.57 -6.33 -20.66
C VAL A 739 41.54 -6.11 -19.49
N ALA A 740 41.78 -7.13 -18.67
CA ALA A 740 42.76 -7.03 -17.58
C ALA A 740 44.15 -6.69 -18.10
N LYS A 741 44.63 -7.44 -19.10
CA LYS A 741 45.92 -7.21 -19.74
C LYS A 741 46.01 -5.83 -20.40
N PHE A 742 44.95 -5.38 -21.08
CA PHE A 742 44.90 -4.04 -21.65
C PHE A 742 45.11 -2.97 -20.59
N PHE A 743 44.44 -3.04 -19.45
CA PHE A 743 44.62 -2.03 -18.41
C PHE A 743 45.94 -2.13 -17.64
N ASP A 744 46.58 -3.29 -17.62
CA ASP A 744 47.88 -3.48 -16.97
C ASP A 744 49.02 -2.95 -17.86
N ASP A 745 48.92 -3.16 -19.18
CA ASP A 745 49.99 -2.85 -20.13
C ASP A 745 49.81 -1.48 -20.84
N ILE A 746 48.58 -0.96 -20.93
CA ILE A 746 48.26 0.22 -21.78
C ILE A 746 47.89 1.45 -20.96
N LEU A 747 48.60 2.55 -21.22
CA LEU A 747 48.21 3.88 -20.74
C LEU A 747 47.04 4.42 -21.58
N VAL A 748 45.81 4.27 -21.09
CA VAL A 748 44.59 4.74 -21.78
C VAL A 748 44.64 6.23 -22.10
N MET A 749 45.10 7.05 -21.14
CA MET A 749 45.25 8.49 -21.29
C MET A 749 46.58 8.84 -21.99
N ALA A 750 46.77 8.32 -23.21
CA ALA A 750 47.97 8.55 -24.00
C ALA A 750 48.22 10.06 -24.24
N PRO A 751 49.49 10.52 -24.29
CA PRO A 751 49.83 11.90 -24.64
C PRO A 751 49.30 12.29 -26.03
N GLU A 752 49.41 11.37 -27.00
CA GLU A 752 48.99 11.55 -28.38
C GLU A 752 47.45 11.53 -28.48
N PRO A 753 46.79 12.63 -28.91
CA PRO A 753 45.33 12.71 -28.90
C PRO A 753 44.63 11.63 -29.74
N GLN A 754 45.22 11.24 -30.87
CA GLN A 754 44.64 10.26 -31.79
C GLN A 754 44.70 8.84 -31.22
N VAL A 755 45.81 8.45 -30.59
CA VAL A 755 45.98 7.16 -29.91
C VAL A 755 45.06 7.07 -28.69
N ARG A 756 44.96 8.15 -27.90
CA ARG A 756 44.01 8.24 -26.78
C ARG A 756 42.57 8.05 -27.25
N ALA A 757 42.17 8.69 -28.34
CA ALA A 757 40.84 8.53 -28.91
C ALA A 757 40.58 7.09 -29.39
N ALA A 758 41.55 6.44 -30.06
CA ALA A 758 41.42 5.05 -30.49
C ALA A 758 41.29 4.08 -29.30
N ARG A 759 42.10 4.25 -28.23
CA ARG A 759 42.02 3.45 -26.99
C ARG A 759 40.69 3.61 -26.28
N LEU A 760 40.22 4.86 -26.10
CA LEU A 760 38.92 5.14 -25.50
C LEU A 760 37.77 4.60 -26.36
N GLY A 761 37.89 4.67 -27.69
CA GLY A 761 36.94 4.09 -28.64
C GLY A 761 36.86 2.58 -28.59
N LEU A 762 37.99 1.87 -28.43
CA LEU A 762 38.03 0.42 -28.25
C LEU A 762 37.35 -0.02 -26.94
N LEU A 763 37.61 0.70 -25.85
CA LEU A 763 36.94 0.46 -24.57
C LEU A 763 35.43 0.76 -24.65
N ALA A 764 35.05 1.85 -25.32
CA ALA A 764 33.64 2.18 -25.57
C ALA A 764 32.94 1.11 -26.43
N ALA A 765 33.61 0.59 -27.46
CA ALA A 765 33.10 -0.52 -28.28
C ALA A 765 32.96 -1.82 -27.48
N THR A 766 33.91 -2.12 -26.59
CA THR A 766 33.82 -3.27 -25.68
C THR A 766 32.61 -3.14 -24.77
N ARG A 767 32.39 -1.96 -24.15
CA ARG A 767 31.20 -1.69 -23.33
C ARG A 767 29.90 -1.81 -24.12
N ALA A 768 29.88 -1.33 -25.36
CA ALA A 768 28.70 -1.36 -26.22
C ALA A 768 28.24 -2.79 -26.59
N THR A 769 29.05 -3.83 -26.32
CA THR A 769 28.62 -5.22 -26.45
C THR A 769 27.69 -5.68 -25.33
N ALA A 770 27.70 -5.01 -24.18
CA ALA A 770 26.89 -5.41 -23.03
C ALA A 770 25.39 -5.17 -23.33
N PRO A 771 24.50 -6.11 -22.96
CA PRO A 771 23.07 -5.96 -23.16
C PRO A 771 22.50 -4.64 -22.63
N ASP A 772 21.66 -4.00 -23.44
CA ASP A 772 20.89 -2.82 -23.07
C ASP A 772 19.83 -3.16 -21.99
N GLY A 773 19.35 -2.13 -21.29
CA GLY A 773 18.33 -2.30 -20.25
C GLY A 773 18.88 -2.79 -18.90
N VAL A 774 20.20 -2.90 -18.76
CA VAL A 774 20.90 -3.22 -17.52
C VAL A 774 21.79 -2.07 -17.07
N ASP A 775 21.61 -1.62 -15.83
CA ASP A 775 22.59 -0.80 -15.12
C ASP A 775 23.67 -1.71 -14.52
N TRP A 776 24.74 -1.89 -15.29
CA TRP A 776 25.90 -2.71 -14.93
C TRP A 776 26.63 -2.20 -13.68
N ARG A 777 26.45 -0.93 -13.32
CA ARG A 777 27.06 -0.34 -12.12
C ARG A 777 26.27 -0.68 -10.88
N ALA A 778 24.95 -0.58 -10.95
CA ALA A 778 24.09 -1.06 -9.88
C ALA A 778 24.28 -2.58 -9.66
N LEU A 779 24.48 -3.34 -10.73
CA LEU A 779 24.77 -4.76 -10.66
C LEU A 779 26.09 -5.08 -9.95
N ASP A 780 27.17 -4.38 -10.26
CA ASP A 780 28.48 -4.56 -9.58
C ASP A 780 28.37 -4.36 -8.07
N ILE A 781 27.64 -3.33 -7.64
CA ILE A 781 27.37 -3.07 -6.22
C ILE A 781 26.58 -4.24 -5.60
N ALA A 782 25.52 -4.69 -6.28
CA ALA A 782 24.69 -5.80 -5.81
C ALA A 782 25.48 -7.10 -5.65
N LEU A 783 26.38 -7.41 -6.59
CA LEU A 783 27.23 -8.60 -6.56
C LEU A 783 28.34 -8.48 -5.50
N GLY A 784 28.84 -7.27 -5.24
CA GLY A 784 29.83 -7.00 -4.20
C GLY A 784 29.28 -7.14 -2.78
N GLU A 785 28.03 -6.72 -2.55
CA GLU A 785 27.34 -6.89 -1.26
C GLU A 785 27.11 -8.37 -0.90
N SER A 786 26.95 -9.25 -1.90
CA SER A 786 26.82 -10.71 -1.68
C SER A 786 28.14 -11.40 -1.26
N ARG A 787 29.27 -10.69 -1.26
CA ARG A 787 30.60 -11.18 -0.89
C ARG A 787 30.95 -10.92 0.58
N ALA A 788 30.22 -10.01 1.23
CA ALA A 788 30.38 -9.60 2.63
C ALA A 788 29.33 -10.29 3.51
#